data_AF-A0A838VQ39-F1
#
_entry.id   AF-A0A838VQ39-F1
#
_cell.length_a   1.000
_cell.length_b   1.000
_cell.length_c   1.000
_cell.angle_alpha   90.00
_cell.angle_beta   90.00
_cell.angle_gamma   90.00
#
_symmetry.space_group_name_H-M   'P 1'
#
loop_
_entity.id
_entity.type
_entity.pdbx_description
1 polymer ?
#
loop_
_entity_poly.entity_id
_entity_poly.type
_entity_poly.pdbx_seq_one_letter_code
_entity_poly.pdbx_strand_id
1 'polypeptide(L)'
;QRFISVEQEKYSPHFNDGDTDPRRWSDYFQKMWDNLNRLKAQKRQELRQTVYNMIEDRFRGPKFVRQFLEVLLEVFNNYRTQFDQERQKTLLPKEQSAANALQVLLKQIDNHAKQFNPLNKKAAIEEDFNGIMQALQSIYTSKVEVKSRALGVLLLDALREEINSLIVDLTAFDHTLETLQAQLSDRERTYVGETGALTVNGILLYNPKDIDQVFNQILEAKTDTIYQTISQDILDDLAIPLFDLYTFDPLRVKDLFERLLNRSVDEFVGKSQLQISTARKFLEQYPTLEQQEAQIKTTFEKSESFLRFSQEQVNLGWENKAQKRQTLIGIQGGNKPTDTAVAAILPLIRKASTLTDKDIRPLNDPHHIFFVQEVGAFPLRLIEGMEKMRVIYRTVTQSDKNPLHTHQDYRQFRDIMPSSQEEVQVKQNLLLAKAFGLMMQHENKVTGFDEIRFSYQDKQTGIDKVQVIAENWQKAEENLISDQNRKARDILADSLKAIGENAQTKPHKHQLYQKLMSCLKEVENTLSGGKDNPDYHKAEAAIEGYIKQYSLMVVTPPANTSTEPKSVKTADIPQNDENLEKFRRLVATCYKKGKPSPTELQLVDKFRHRYNISQEVATQIIAEFTPQVGSENAIEEYSLMYRAFVEQDGEIDLEKQAQLLEFQEDLGLNNEQVARIEANIQSEFNSLNNHPVK
;
A
#
# COMPACT_ATOMS: atom_id res chain seq x y z
N GLN A 1 97.49 12.26 14.88
CA GLN A 1 96.93 11.06 14.23
C GLN A 1 96.16 10.17 15.20
N ARG A 2 96.78 9.54 16.22
CA ARG A 2 96.06 8.69 17.19
C ARG A 2 94.87 9.38 17.87
N PHE A 3 95.04 10.61 18.34
CA PHE A 3 93.95 11.40 18.93
C PHE A 3 92.78 11.62 17.95
N ILE A 4 93.07 11.99 16.70
CA ILE A 4 92.05 12.24 15.67
C ILE A 4 91.28 10.96 15.32
N SER A 5 91.97 9.81 15.26
CA SER A 5 91.33 8.49 15.08
C SER A 5 90.38 8.17 16.23
N VAL A 6 90.81 8.40 17.47
CA VAL A 6 89.98 8.17 18.67
C VAL A 6 88.74 9.06 18.66
N GLU A 7 88.86 10.34 18.29
CA GLU A 7 87.71 11.24 18.19
C GLU A 7 86.75 10.82 17.05
N GLN A 8 87.26 10.38 15.91
CA GLN A 8 86.42 9.84 14.82
C GLN A 8 85.70 8.54 15.23
N GLU A 9 86.41 7.60 15.87
CA GLU A 9 85.85 6.35 16.38
C GLU A 9 84.79 6.60 17.47
N LYS A 10 84.97 7.66 18.26
CA LYS A 10 84.02 8.05 19.29
C LYS A 10 82.70 8.56 18.70
N TYR A 11 82.71 9.38 17.66
CA TYR A 11 81.50 10.05 17.16
C TYR A 11 80.88 9.40 15.91
N SER A 12 81.66 8.77 15.04
CA SER A 12 81.16 8.18 13.78
C SER A 12 80.04 7.13 13.97
N PRO A 13 80.10 6.22 14.96
CA PRO A 13 79.04 5.23 15.19
C PRO A 13 77.67 5.82 15.54
N HIS A 14 77.65 7.07 16.02
CA HIS A 14 76.43 7.78 16.42
C HIS A 14 75.67 8.43 15.24
N PHE A 15 76.23 8.42 14.02
CA PHE A 15 75.62 9.03 12.83
C PHE A 15 75.57 8.08 11.63
N ASN A 16 74.93 6.93 11.82
CA ASN A 16 74.73 5.89 10.81
C ASN A 16 73.24 5.60 10.61
N ASP A 17 72.79 5.71 9.36
CA ASP A 17 71.43 5.40 8.89
C ASP A 17 71.42 4.38 7.74
N GLY A 18 72.45 3.53 7.63
CA GLY A 18 72.57 2.55 6.55
C GLY A 18 71.61 1.35 6.62
N ASP A 19 70.91 1.14 7.73
CA ASP A 19 69.84 0.13 7.84
C ASP A 19 68.53 0.70 7.26
N THR A 20 67.76 -0.13 6.56
CA THR A 20 66.46 0.25 6.02
C THR A 20 65.41 0.46 7.11
N ASP A 21 65.58 -0.13 8.29
CA ASP A 21 64.74 0.09 9.47
C ASP A 21 65.28 1.27 10.33
N PRO A 22 64.53 2.38 10.44
CA PRO A 22 64.92 3.53 11.27
C PRO A 22 65.13 3.24 12.75
N ARG A 23 64.58 2.13 13.27
CA ARG A 23 64.78 1.70 14.66
C ARG A 23 66.18 1.15 14.93
N ARG A 24 66.90 0.79 13.87
CA ARG A 24 68.28 0.28 13.92
C ARG A 24 69.32 1.35 13.55
N TRP A 25 68.87 2.58 13.31
CA TRP A 25 69.76 3.71 13.15
C TRP A 25 70.50 3.99 14.46
N SER A 26 71.61 4.68 14.35
CA SER A 26 72.37 5.15 15.50
C SER A 26 71.57 6.10 16.38
N ASP A 27 71.93 6.19 17.66
CA ASP A 27 71.21 6.93 18.71
C ASP A 27 70.77 8.35 18.34
N TYR A 28 71.61 9.17 17.71
CA TYR A 28 71.21 10.52 17.28
C TYR A 28 70.12 10.51 16.21
N PHE A 29 70.26 9.68 15.18
CA PHE A 29 69.28 9.58 14.10
C PHE A 29 68.00 8.87 14.54
N GLN A 30 68.11 7.87 15.42
CA GLN A 30 66.97 7.24 16.07
C GLN A 30 66.18 8.27 16.88
N LYS A 31 66.84 9.11 17.69
CA LYS A 31 66.16 10.17 18.45
C LYS A 31 65.48 11.20 17.55
N MET A 32 66.09 11.55 16.41
CA MET A 32 65.46 12.43 15.42
C MET A 32 64.22 11.77 14.78
N TRP A 33 64.28 10.47 14.51
CA TRP A 33 63.15 9.68 14.01
C TRP A 33 62.00 9.59 15.02
N ASP A 34 62.30 9.32 16.29
CA ASP A 34 61.31 9.28 17.37
C ASP A 34 60.61 10.64 17.53
N ASN A 35 61.37 11.73 17.47
CA ASN A 35 60.83 13.09 17.45
C ASN A 35 59.91 13.33 16.25
N LEU A 36 60.27 12.86 15.06
CA LEU A 36 59.43 12.95 13.87
C LEU A 36 58.09 12.22 14.08
N ASN A 37 58.09 11.00 14.60
CA ASN A 37 56.87 10.22 14.80
C ASN A 37 55.92 10.90 15.79
N ARG A 38 56.46 11.44 16.88
CA ARG A 38 55.68 12.24 17.84
C ARG A 38 55.10 13.50 17.19
N LEU A 39 55.92 14.24 16.43
CA LEU A 39 55.48 15.46 15.73
C LEU A 39 54.41 15.18 14.67
N LYS A 40 54.51 14.07 13.93
CA LYS A 40 53.50 13.66 12.95
C LYS A 40 52.15 13.48 13.62
N ALA A 41 52.08 12.68 14.68
CA ALA A 41 50.83 12.45 15.41
C ALA A 41 50.25 13.75 15.97
N GLN A 42 51.07 14.55 16.65
CA GLN A 42 50.65 15.82 17.24
C GLN A 42 50.12 16.80 16.18
N LYS A 43 50.86 17.02 15.09
CA LYS A 43 50.49 18.01 14.07
C LYS A 43 49.30 17.58 13.21
N ARG A 44 49.11 16.28 12.98
CA ARG A 44 47.87 15.76 12.36
C ARG A 44 46.66 16.05 13.25
N GLN A 45 46.76 15.79 14.55
CA GLN A 45 45.68 16.07 15.49
C GLN A 45 45.37 17.57 15.60
N GLU A 46 46.39 18.43 15.70
CA GLU A 46 46.22 19.89 15.73
C GLU A 46 45.53 20.41 14.45
N LEU A 47 45.92 19.88 13.28
CA LEU A 47 45.29 20.23 12.01
C LEU A 47 43.81 19.81 11.98
N ARG A 48 43.51 18.58 12.39
CA ARG A 48 42.14 18.08 12.47
C ARG A 48 41.31 18.93 13.42
N GLN A 49 41.76 19.19 14.64
CA GLN A 49 41.04 20.06 15.60
C GLN A 49 40.78 21.47 15.04
N THR A 50 41.74 22.02 14.29
CA THR A 50 41.58 23.32 13.63
C THR A 50 40.41 23.29 12.63
N VAL A 51 40.27 22.20 11.86
CA VAL A 51 39.14 22.02 10.94
C VAL A 51 37.81 21.95 11.69
N TYR A 52 37.71 21.18 12.77
CA TYR A 52 36.47 21.11 13.58
C TYR A 52 36.06 22.50 14.07
N ASN A 53 37.00 23.24 14.67
CA ASN A 53 36.73 24.58 15.18
C ASN A 53 36.31 25.56 14.07
N MET A 54 36.83 25.40 12.85
CA MET A 54 36.44 26.25 11.71
C MET A 54 35.07 25.89 11.14
N ILE A 55 34.66 24.62 11.19
CA ILE A 55 33.34 24.19 10.73
C ILE A 55 32.25 24.62 11.70
N GLU A 56 32.53 24.57 13.00
CA GLU A 56 31.63 25.06 14.05
C GLU A 56 31.56 26.60 14.10
N ASP A 57 32.52 27.30 13.50
CA ASP A 57 32.50 28.76 13.39
C ASP A 57 31.47 29.21 12.35
N ARG A 58 30.45 29.93 12.83
CA ARG A 58 29.35 30.53 12.05
C ARG A 58 29.83 31.38 10.86
N PHE A 59 31.02 31.97 10.92
CA PHE A 59 31.53 32.88 9.90
C PHE A 59 32.41 32.21 8.82
N ARG A 60 32.81 30.95 9.01
CA ARG A 60 33.75 30.25 8.12
C ARG A 60 33.01 29.21 7.28
N GLY A 61 32.40 28.21 7.93
CA GLY A 61 31.68 27.14 7.26
C GLY A 61 32.55 26.28 6.30
N PRO A 62 31.95 25.30 5.62
CA PRO A 62 32.70 24.28 4.87
C PRO A 62 33.46 24.84 3.65
N LYS A 63 32.90 25.84 2.96
CA LYS A 63 33.56 26.47 1.79
C LYS A 63 34.87 27.16 2.16
N PHE A 64 34.88 27.90 3.27
CA PHE A 64 36.10 28.53 3.78
C PHE A 64 37.15 27.48 4.16
N VAL A 65 36.71 26.43 4.87
CA VAL A 65 37.59 25.34 5.32
C VAL A 65 38.26 24.64 4.14
N ARG A 66 37.50 24.38 3.07
CA ARG A 66 38.04 23.80 1.83
C ARG A 66 39.15 24.67 1.25
N GLN A 67 38.89 25.96 1.09
CA GLN A 67 39.89 26.91 0.56
C GLN A 67 41.12 27.00 1.49
N PHE A 68 40.91 27.01 2.81
CA PHE A 68 42.00 26.99 3.79
C PHE A 68 42.90 25.76 3.61
N LEU A 69 42.31 24.57 3.47
CA LEU A 69 43.04 23.32 3.28
C LEU A 69 43.80 23.28 1.94
N GLU A 70 43.19 23.77 0.85
CA GLU A 70 43.83 23.87 -0.46
C GLU A 70 45.04 24.81 -0.46
N VAL A 71 44.90 25.99 0.16
CA VAL A 71 46.02 26.94 0.31
C VAL A 71 47.10 26.35 1.22
N LEU A 72 46.72 25.68 2.30
CA LEU A 72 47.68 25.03 3.20
C LEU A 72 48.46 23.91 2.48
N LEU A 73 47.80 23.17 1.60
CA LEU A 73 48.44 22.15 0.76
C LEU A 73 49.50 22.77 -0.15
N GLU A 74 49.21 23.90 -0.79
CA GLU A 74 50.17 24.66 -1.59
C GLU A 74 51.37 25.12 -0.77
N VAL A 75 51.12 25.69 0.42
CA VAL A 75 52.17 26.13 1.35
C VAL A 75 53.08 24.96 1.73
N PHE A 76 52.52 23.79 2.07
CA PHE A 76 53.31 22.60 2.40
C PHE A 76 54.05 22.02 1.19
N ASN A 77 53.49 22.08 -0.02
CA ASN A 77 54.19 21.71 -1.25
C ASN A 77 55.44 22.58 -1.48
N ASN A 78 55.31 23.89 -1.23
CA ASN A 78 56.40 24.85 -1.37
C ASN A 78 57.51 24.57 -0.35
N TYR A 79 57.17 24.41 0.93
CA TYR A 79 58.16 24.06 1.97
C TYR A 79 58.84 22.72 1.71
N ARG A 80 58.09 21.71 1.24
CA ARG A 80 58.62 20.39 0.91
C ARG A 80 59.68 20.50 -0.19
N THR A 81 59.36 21.24 -1.25
CA THR A 81 60.27 21.49 -2.37
C THR A 81 61.49 22.27 -1.93
N GLN A 82 61.32 23.29 -1.09
CA GLN A 82 62.42 24.07 -0.51
C GLN A 82 63.36 23.19 0.32
N PHE A 83 62.82 22.31 1.19
CA PHE A 83 63.62 21.41 2.02
C PHE A 83 64.42 20.40 1.18
N ASP A 84 63.80 19.86 0.13
CA ASP A 84 64.49 18.94 -0.77
C ASP A 84 65.59 19.65 -1.59
N GLN A 85 65.31 20.86 -2.09
CA GLN A 85 66.30 21.68 -2.80
C GLN A 85 67.46 22.10 -1.88
N GLU A 86 67.18 22.56 -0.66
CA GLU A 86 68.22 22.93 0.31
C GLU A 86 69.08 21.72 0.68
N ARG A 87 68.47 20.54 0.85
CA ARG A 87 69.20 19.28 1.07
C ARG A 87 70.16 18.99 -0.09
N GLN A 88 69.67 19.04 -1.33
CA GLN A 88 70.43 18.65 -2.52
C GLN A 88 71.48 19.67 -2.95
N LYS A 89 71.14 20.97 -2.95
CA LYS A 89 71.98 22.03 -3.51
C LYS A 89 72.95 22.65 -2.51
N THR A 90 72.61 22.62 -1.22
CA THR A 90 73.39 23.34 -0.19
C THR A 90 74.00 22.36 0.82
N LEU A 91 73.19 21.51 1.45
CA LEU A 91 73.63 20.74 2.61
C LEU A 91 74.45 19.51 2.25
N LEU A 92 74.04 18.72 1.25
CA LEU A 92 74.82 17.57 0.78
C LEU A 92 76.21 17.99 0.21
N PRO A 93 76.31 19.03 -0.63
CA PRO A 93 77.63 19.53 -1.05
C PRO A 93 78.47 20.06 0.11
N LYS A 94 77.86 20.70 1.12
CA LYS A 94 78.55 21.14 2.33
C LYS A 94 79.10 19.96 3.14
N GLU A 95 78.33 18.89 3.30
CA GLU A 95 78.77 17.65 3.95
C GLU A 95 79.96 17.02 3.19
N GLN A 96 79.84 16.89 1.87
CA GLN A 96 80.91 16.37 1.02
C GLN A 96 82.17 17.24 1.06
N SER A 97 82.01 18.56 1.02
CA SER A 97 83.11 19.52 1.12
C SER A 97 83.82 19.41 2.47
N ALA A 98 83.08 19.31 3.57
CA ALA A 98 83.66 19.12 4.91
C ALA A 98 84.41 17.77 5.02
N ALA A 99 83.86 16.70 4.44
CA ALA A 99 84.53 15.40 4.36
C ALA A 99 85.83 15.46 3.54
N ASN A 100 85.81 16.16 2.40
CA ASN A 100 87.00 16.36 1.56
C ASN A 100 88.05 17.23 2.27
N ALA A 101 87.64 18.31 2.94
CA ALA A 101 88.53 19.19 3.71
C ALA A 101 89.25 18.41 4.82
N LEU A 102 88.52 17.55 5.54
CA LEU A 102 89.11 16.67 6.54
C LEU A 102 90.17 15.74 5.93
N GLN A 103 89.90 15.12 4.77
CA GLN A 103 90.88 14.27 4.10
C GLN A 103 92.13 15.03 3.64
N VAL A 104 91.96 16.26 3.14
CA VAL A 104 93.07 17.13 2.74
C VAL A 104 93.92 17.51 3.94
N LEU A 105 93.31 17.99 5.02
CA LEU A 105 94.00 18.38 6.25
C LEU A 105 94.72 17.19 6.91
N LEU A 106 94.11 15.99 6.89
CA LEU A 106 94.75 14.76 7.37
C LEU A 106 96.01 14.39 6.55
N LYS A 107 96.03 14.67 5.24
CA LYS A 107 97.22 14.48 4.41
C LYS A 107 98.25 15.60 4.66
N GLN A 108 97.82 16.83 4.84
CA GLN A 108 98.71 17.98 5.11
C GLN A 108 99.45 17.81 6.44
N ILE A 109 98.75 17.45 7.52
CA ILE A 109 99.39 17.23 8.82
C ILE A 109 100.40 16.07 8.78
N ASP A 110 100.13 15.02 7.99
CA ASP A 110 101.07 13.90 7.77
C ASP A 110 102.30 14.36 6.98
N ASN A 111 102.12 15.19 5.96
CA ASN A 111 103.21 15.77 5.17
C ASN A 111 104.07 16.73 6.00
N HIS A 112 103.45 17.66 6.75
CA HIS A 112 104.17 18.58 7.66
C HIS A 112 104.88 17.83 8.79
N ALA A 113 104.33 16.72 9.27
CA ALA A 113 105.01 15.84 10.23
C ALA A 113 106.26 15.18 9.64
N LYS A 114 106.25 14.81 8.36
CA LYS A 114 107.36 14.12 7.66
C LYS A 114 108.44 15.05 7.10
N GLN A 115 108.15 16.33 6.85
CA GLN A 115 109.12 17.29 6.32
C GLN A 115 110.22 17.67 7.34
N PHE A 116 111.46 17.82 6.83
CA PHE A 116 112.68 18.12 7.59
C PHE A 116 113.01 19.63 7.54
N ASN A 117 112.12 20.47 8.07
CA ASN A 117 112.38 21.92 8.21
C ASN A 117 112.05 22.38 9.66
N PRO A 118 113.03 22.80 10.47
CA PRO A 118 112.84 23.06 11.90
C PRO A 118 112.21 24.44 12.22
N LEU A 119 112.19 25.37 11.27
CA LEU A 119 111.57 26.69 11.44
C LEU A 119 110.08 26.61 11.04
N ASN A 120 109.17 26.90 11.98
CA ASN A 120 107.70 26.91 11.87
C ASN A 120 106.91 25.58 11.90
N LYS A 121 107.55 24.41 12.07
CA LYS A 121 106.85 23.10 12.10
C LYS A 121 105.76 22.97 13.17
N LYS A 122 105.99 23.47 14.39
CA LYS A 122 105.02 23.38 15.50
C LYS A 122 103.75 24.19 15.21
N ALA A 123 103.91 25.42 14.73
CA ALA A 123 102.78 26.31 14.43
C ALA A 123 101.91 25.75 13.28
N ALA A 124 102.53 25.22 12.22
CA ALA A 124 101.81 24.60 11.11
C ALA A 124 101.03 23.34 11.54
N ILE A 125 101.61 22.50 12.39
CA ILE A 125 100.91 21.30 12.92
C ILE A 125 99.73 21.69 13.83
N GLU A 126 99.87 22.75 14.63
CA GLU A 126 98.80 23.25 15.51
C GLU A 126 97.66 23.88 14.70
N GLU A 127 98.00 24.62 13.63
CA GLU A 127 97.03 25.15 12.67
C GLU A 127 96.26 24.03 11.94
N ASP A 128 96.98 23.04 11.40
CA ASP A 128 96.36 21.86 10.76
C ASP A 128 95.46 21.09 11.75
N PHE A 129 95.91 20.92 13.00
CA PHE A 129 95.13 20.23 14.03
C PHE A 129 93.83 20.97 14.35
N ASN A 130 93.89 22.29 14.54
CA ASN A 130 92.70 23.12 14.74
C ASN A 130 91.77 23.05 13.54
N GLY A 131 92.32 23.09 12.32
CA GLY A 131 91.56 22.89 11.08
C GLY A 131 90.85 21.53 11.04
N ILE A 132 91.53 20.46 11.46
CA ILE A 132 90.94 19.10 11.52
C ILE A 132 89.77 19.04 12.49
N MET A 133 89.91 19.64 13.67
CA MET A 133 88.82 19.69 14.66
C MET A 133 87.60 20.48 14.13
N GLN A 134 87.83 21.61 13.45
CA GLN A 134 86.77 22.38 12.80
C GLN A 134 86.09 21.61 11.66
N ALA A 135 86.87 20.86 10.85
CA ALA A 135 86.35 20.02 9.79
C ALA A 135 85.50 18.87 10.35
N LEU A 136 85.93 18.22 11.43
CA LEU A 136 85.14 17.19 12.12
C LEU A 136 83.81 17.73 12.65
N GLN A 137 83.84 18.89 13.32
CA GLN A 137 82.62 19.55 13.80
C GLN A 137 81.66 19.86 12.64
N SER A 138 82.20 20.36 11.53
CA SER A 138 81.42 20.69 10.33
C SER A 138 80.79 19.45 9.69
N ILE A 139 81.49 18.31 9.61
CA ILE A 139 80.93 17.06 9.10
C ILE A 139 79.73 16.60 9.93
N TYR A 140 79.88 16.48 11.25
CA TYR A 140 78.78 15.97 12.09
C TYR A 140 77.60 16.95 12.14
N THR A 141 77.87 18.26 12.12
CA THR A 141 76.82 19.28 12.01
C THR A 141 76.07 19.13 10.68
N SER A 142 76.78 19.00 9.57
CA SER A 142 76.17 18.83 8.25
C SER A 142 75.38 17.51 8.12
N LYS A 143 75.84 16.41 8.74
CA LYS A 143 75.06 15.16 8.82
C LYS A 143 73.70 15.36 9.50
N VAL A 144 73.66 16.08 10.62
CA VAL A 144 72.41 16.42 11.31
C VAL A 144 71.54 17.33 10.45
N GLU A 145 72.13 18.36 9.83
CA GLU A 145 71.42 19.29 8.94
C GLU A 145 70.75 18.53 7.77
N VAL A 146 71.50 17.67 7.07
CA VAL A 146 71.00 16.85 5.95
C VAL A 146 69.87 15.93 6.41
N LYS A 147 70.06 15.21 7.53
CA LYS A 147 69.02 14.30 8.05
C LYS A 147 67.78 15.07 8.50
N SER A 148 67.94 16.25 9.10
CA SER A 148 66.82 17.08 9.54
C SER A 148 65.92 17.50 8.37
N ARG A 149 66.50 17.88 7.22
CA ARG A 149 65.72 18.22 6.01
C ARG A 149 65.06 16.99 5.40
N ALA A 150 65.73 15.84 5.39
CA ALA A 150 65.12 14.59 4.95
C ALA A 150 63.90 14.21 5.80
N LEU A 151 64.00 14.27 7.14
CA LEU A 151 62.89 14.00 8.03
C LEU A 151 61.80 15.08 7.96
N GLY A 152 62.17 16.34 7.72
CA GLY A 152 61.23 17.44 7.49
C GLY A 152 60.34 17.21 6.26
N VAL A 153 60.91 16.69 5.17
CA VAL A 153 60.11 16.27 4.00
C VAL A 153 59.09 15.18 4.38
N LEU A 154 59.50 14.18 5.17
CA LEU A 154 58.59 13.12 5.63
C LEU A 154 57.48 13.64 6.56
N LEU A 155 57.73 14.68 7.35
CA LEU A 155 56.71 15.36 8.15
C LEU A 155 55.69 16.05 7.25
N LEU A 156 56.18 16.83 6.27
CA LEU A 156 55.32 17.56 5.34
C LEU A 156 54.48 16.60 4.49
N ASP A 157 55.05 15.50 4.01
CA ASP A 157 54.29 14.47 3.30
C ASP A 157 53.18 13.86 4.17
N ALA A 158 53.47 13.57 5.44
CA ALA A 158 52.46 13.08 6.37
C ALA A 158 51.34 14.10 6.65
N LEU A 159 51.63 15.40 6.68
CA LEU A 159 50.60 16.44 6.86
C LEU A 159 49.78 16.67 5.58
N ARG A 160 50.40 16.56 4.40
CA ARG A 160 49.69 16.62 3.11
C ARG A 160 48.69 15.48 2.98
N GLU A 161 49.07 14.26 3.38
CA GLU A 161 48.16 13.12 3.45
C GLU A 161 46.94 13.40 4.35
N GLU A 162 47.16 13.99 5.53
CA GLU A 162 46.07 14.37 6.44
C GLU A 162 45.16 15.44 5.83
N ILE A 163 45.74 16.48 5.18
CA ILE A 163 44.96 17.50 4.47
C ILE A 163 44.09 16.85 3.40
N ASN A 164 44.65 15.95 2.59
CA ASN A 164 43.88 15.25 1.55
C ASN A 164 42.76 14.40 2.16
N SER A 165 43.00 13.72 3.28
CA SER A 165 41.96 12.99 4.01
C SER A 165 40.85 13.95 4.49
N LEU A 166 41.21 15.09 5.08
CA LEU A 166 40.24 16.08 5.55
C LEU A 166 39.43 16.70 4.40
N ILE A 167 40.00 16.86 3.20
CA ILE A 167 39.26 17.30 2.01
C ILE A 167 38.24 16.24 1.56
N VAL A 168 38.59 14.95 1.65
CA VAL A 168 37.66 13.84 1.39
C VAL A 168 36.54 13.83 2.43
N ASP A 169 36.88 13.88 3.72
CA ASP A 169 35.92 13.96 4.83
C ASP A 169 34.97 15.16 4.65
N LEU A 170 35.50 16.33 4.28
CA LEU A 170 34.72 17.54 4.00
C LEU A 170 33.77 17.39 2.82
N THR A 171 34.17 16.66 1.79
CA THR A 171 33.30 16.41 0.63
C THR A 171 32.14 15.48 1.00
N ALA A 172 32.39 14.47 1.84
CA ALA A 172 31.33 13.60 2.35
C ALA A 172 30.39 14.34 3.33
N PHE A 173 30.93 15.23 4.16
CA PHE A 173 30.15 16.15 4.99
C PHE A 173 29.23 17.05 4.14
N ASP A 174 29.78 17.74 3.12
CA ASP A 174 29.03 18.59 2.20
C ASP A 174 27.89 17.80 1.54
N HIS A 175 28.18 16.58 1.03
CA HIS A 175 27.19 15.72 0.41
C HIS A 175 26.05 15.31 1.35
N THR A 176 26.37 15.08 2.63
CA THR A 176 25.37 14.76 3.66
C THR A 176 24.42 15.94 3.87
N LEU A 177 24.94 17.17 3.96
CA LEU A 177 24.13 18.37 4.11
C LEU A 177 23.28 18.65 2.86
N GLU A 178 23.84 18.49 1.66
CA GLU A 178 23.11 18.65 0.40
C GLU A 178 21.96 17.63 0.28
N THR A 179 22.19 16.39 0.70
CA THR A 179 21.17 15.33 0.69
C THR A 179 20.03 15.68 1.64
N LEU A 180 20.34 16.12 2.86
CA LEU A 180 19.31 16.55 3.83
C LEU A 180 18.51 17.75 3.30
N GLN A 181 19.19 18.74 2.73
CA GLN A 181 18.54 19.91 2.14
C GLN A 181 17.59 19.51 1.01
N ALA A 182 18.04 18.64 0.09
CA ALA A 182 17.21 18.14 -1.00
C ALA A 182 15.97 17.39 -0.48
N GLN A 183 16.15 16.49 0.50
CA GLN A 183 15.05 15.74 1.10
C GLN A 183 14.02 16.65 1.79
N LEU A 184 14.47 17.70 2.48
CA LEU A 184 13.59 18.67 3.12
C LEU A 184 12.81 19.48 2.07
N SER A 185 13.48 19.96 1.02
CA SER A 185 12.85 20.70 -0.08
C SER A 185 11.85 19.84 -0.88
N ASP A 186 12.19 18.57 -1.14
CA ASP A 186 11.29 17.64 -1.81
C ASP A 186 10.05 17.35 -0.96
N ARG A 187 10.24 17.17 0.35
CA ARG A 187 9.12 16.97 1.29
C ARG A 187 8.22 18.20 1.32
N GLU A 188 8.79 19.40 1.47
CA GLU A 188 8.02 20.66 1.42
C GLU A 188 7.21 20.77 0.13
N ARG A 189 7.85 20.53 -1.03
CA ARG A 189 7.19 20.57 -2.33
C ARG A 189 6.07 19.56 -2.47
N THR A 190 6.27 18.33 -1.97
CA THR A 190 5.24 17.30 -1.98
C THR A 190 4.05 17.72 -1.12
N TYR A 191 4.27 18.16 0.12
CA TYR A 191 3.16 18.59 0.99
C TYR A 191 2.41 19.83 0.46
N VAL A 192 3.13 20.83 -0.05
CA VAL A 192 2.52 22.04 -0.64
C VAL A 192 1.88 21.74 -2.01
N GLY A 193 2.44 20.81 -2.77
CA GLY A 193 1.95 20.42 -4.10
C GLY A 193 0.73 19.49 -4.04
N GLU A 194 0.75 18.48 -3.18
CA GLU A 194 -0.37 17.55 -2.97
C GLU A 194 -1.60 18.28 -2.43
N THR A 195 -1.43 19.25 -1.54
CA THR A 195 -2.54 20.09 -1.06
C THR A 195 -3.21 20.88 -2.19
N GLY A 196 -2.47 21.29 -3.22
CA GLY A 196 -3.03 21.97 -4.40
C GLY A 196 -3.58 21.03 -5.48
N ALA A 197 -3.08 19.79 -5.57
CA ALA A 197 -3.46 18.81 -6.59
C ALA A 197 -4.60 17.86 -6.16
N LEU A 198 -4.89 17.77 -4.87
CA LEU A 198 -6.05 17.04 -4.36
C LEU A 198 -7.31 17.64 -5.00
N THR A 199 -8.07 16.82 -5.72
CA THR A 199 -9.42 17.14 -6.16
C THR A 199 -10.33 17.16 -4.94
N VAL A 200 -10.24 18.23 -4.15
CA VAL A 200 -11.09 18.39 -2.97
C VAL A 200 -12.52 18.61 -3.45
N ASN A 201 -13.46 17.82 -2.95
CA ASN A 201 -14.90 18.08 -3.08
C ASN A 201 -15.29 19.29 -2.23
N GLY A 202 -14.79 20.46 -2.60
CA GLY A 202 -14.90 21.70 -1.82
C GLY A 202 -14.14 22.85 -2.46
N ILE A 203 -13.74 23.80 -1.61
CA ILE A 203 -12.94 24.97 -1.98
C ILE A 203 -11.74 25.02 -1.02
N LEU A 204 -10.53 24.99 -1.59
CA LEU A 204 -9.30 25.27 -0.84
C LEU A 204 -9.10 26.79 -0.77
N LEU A 205 -9.14 27.34 0.44
CA LEU A 205 -8.99 28.79 0.68
C LEU A 205 -7.58 29.18 1.13
N TYR A 206 -6.78 28.20 1.55
CA TYR A 206 -5.42 28.40 2.03
C TYR A 206 -4.44 28.27 0.87
N ASN A 207 -3.43 29.13 0.85
CA ASN A 207 -2.39 29.14 -0.17
C ASN A 207 -0.99 29.13 0.49
N PRO A 208 0.09 28.91 -0.30
CA PRO A 208 1.45 28.83 0.24
C PRO A 208 1.89 30.08 1.02
N LYS A 209 1.38 31.28 0.70
CA LYS A 209 1.72 32.51 1.45
C LYS A 209 1.17 32.50 2.87
N ASP A 210 0.09 31.77 3.11
CA ASP A 210 -0.46 31.60 4.45
C ASP A 210 0.48 30.75 5.31
N ILE A 211 1.20 29.79 4.71
CA ILE A 211 2.24 28.99 5.38
C ILE A 211 3.39 29.92 5.80
N ASP A 212 3.90 30.74 4.88
CA ASP A 212 4.96 31.72 5.17
C ASP A 212 4.55 32.69 6.28
N GLN A 213 3.29 33.14 6.27
CA GLN A 213 2.77 34.04 7.29
C GLN A 213 2.78 33.38 8.68
N VAL A 214 2.28 32.15 8.79
CA VAL A 214 2.28 31.39 10.05
C VAL A 214 3.70 31.13 10.52
N PHE A 215 4.58 30.72 9.61
CA PHE A 215 5.99 30.46 9.90
C PHE A 215 6.69 31.71 10.47
N ASN A 216 6.57 32.85 9.80
CA ASN A 216 7.18 34.11 10.22
C ASN A 216 6.59 34.65 11.53
N GLN A 217 5.30 34.46 11.77
CA GLN A 217 4.64 34.89 13.02
C GLN A 217 5.06 34.04 14.23
N ILE A 218 5.33 32.75 14.04
CA ILE A 218 5.73 31.85 15.13
C ILE A 218 7.22 32.02 15.45
N LEU A 219 8.07 32.13 14.44
CA LEU A 219 9.52 32.28 14.65
C LEU A 219 9.95 33.70 15.04
N GLU A 220 9.21 34.73 14.62
CA GLU A 220 9.51 36.14 14.87
C GLU A 220 11.01 36.47 14.58
N ALA A 221 11.67 37.20 15.49
CA ALA A 221 13.11 37.51 15.45
C ALA A 221 13.98 36.43 16.12
N LYS A 222 13.43 35.26 16.47
CA LYS A 222 14.12 34.19 17.23
C LYS A 222 14.62 33.05 16.34
N THR A 223 14.50 33.19 15.03
CA THR A 223 14.88 32.18 14.03
C THR A 223 16.27 31.60 14.28
N ASP A 224 17.28 32.45 14.46
CA ASP A 224 18.66 32.01 14.73
C ASP A 224 18.78 31.18 16.01
N THR A 225 18.09 31.59 17.08
CA THR A 225 18.12 30.91 18.38
C THR A 225 17.45 29.54 18.29
N ILE A 226 16.33 29.46 17.57
CA ILE A 226 15.60 28.21 17.38
C ILE A 226 16.44 27.24 16.56
N TYR A 227 17.04 27.70 15.45
CA TYR A 227 17.91 26.85 14.62
C TYR A 227 19.11 26.33 15.40
N GLN A 228 19.74 27.19 16.21
CA GLN A 228 20.84 26.78 17.06
C GLN A 228 20.40 25.74 18.10
N THR A 229 19.26 25.94 18.75
CA THR A 229 18.74 25.02 19.78
C THR A 229 18.42 23.66 19.18
N ILE A 230 17.68 23.63 18.06
CA ILE A 230 17.34 22.38 17.36
C ILE A 230 18.62 21.64 16.92
N SER A 231 19.58 22.36 16.32
CA SER A 231 20.82 21.75 15.85
C SER A 231 21.65 21.19 17.01
N GLN A 232 21.76 21.94 18.12
CA GLN A 232 22.52 21.51 19.29
C GLN A 232 21.87 20.30 19.95
N ASP A 233 20.55 20.33 20.17
CA ASP A 233 19.81 19.22 20.77
C ASP A 233 20.00 17.92 19.97
N ILE A 234 19.94 18.00 18.65
CA ILE A 234 20.10 16.83 17.77
C ILE A 234 21.54 16.32 17.82
N LEU A 235 22.55 17.20 17.80
CA LEU A 235 23.95 16.80 17.88
C LEU A 235 24.28 16.20 19.26
N ASP A 236 23.72 16.75 20.34
CA ASP A 236 23.88 16.25 21.70
C ASP A 236 23.21 14.87 21.86
N ASP A 237 22.01 14.68 21.30
CA ASP A 237 21.31 13.39 21.28
C ASP A 237 22.09 12.31 20.52
N LEU A 238 22.79 12.71 19.46
CA LEU A 238 23.65 11.81 18.67
C LEU A 238 25.04 11.65 19.28
N ALA A 239 25.40 12.46 20.28
CA ALA A 239 26.71 12.52 20.92
C ALA A 239 27.88 12.66 19.93
N ILE A 240 27.71 13.50 18.91
CA ILE A 240 28.72 13.75 17.86
C ILE A 240 28.92 15.24 17.61
N PRO A 241 30.13 15.67 17.23
CA PRO A 241 30.36 17.01 16.69
C PRO A 241 29.81 17.13 15.27
N LEU A 242 29.55 18.37 14.83
CA LEU A 242 28.94 18.65 13.53
C LEU A 242 29.71 18.05 12.36
N PHE A 243 31.05 18.14 12.38
CA PHE A 243 31.84 17.67 11.25
C PHE A 243 31.72 16.15 11.05
N ASP A 244 31.54 15.37 12.14
CA ASP A 244 31.48 13.91 12.09
C ASP A 244 30.28 13.34 11.34
N LEU A 245 29.36 14.20 10.89
CA LEU A 245 28.33 13.83 9.93
C LEU A 245 28.90 13.25 8.62
N TYR A 246 30.17 13.50 8.27
CA TYR A 246 30.83 12.84 7.13
C TYR A 246 30.84 11.30 7.23
N THR A 247 30.70 10.75 8.44
CA THR A 247 30.69 9.31 8.70
C THR A 247 29.32 8.66 8.50
N PHE A 248 28.28 9.44 8.15
CA PHE A 248 26.92 8.94 8.08
C PHE A 248 26.69 8.16 6.79
N ASP A 249 26.12 6.97 6.94
CA ASP A 249 25.58 6.20 5.82
C ASP A 249 24.14 6.68 5.48
N PRO A 250 23.54 6.21 4.38
CA PRO A 250 22.20 6.64 3.99
C PRO A 250 21.10 6.39 5.05
N LEU A 251 21.25 5.36 5.90
CA LEU A 251 20.29 5.07 6.96
C LEU A 251 20.41 6.09 8.10
N ARG A 252 21.63 6.44 8.50
CA ARG A 252 21.88 7.47 9.51
C ARG A 252 21.48 8.86 9.02
N VAL A 253 21.66 9.17 7.73
CA VAL A 253 21.14 10.41 7.13
C VAL A 253 19.61 10.45 7.22
N LYS A 254 18.93 9.33 6.96
CA LYS A 254 17.47 9.25 7.12
C LYS A 254 17.02 9.41 8.57
N ASP A 255 17.72 8.81 9.53
CA ASP A 255 17.44 9.01 10.97
C ASP A 255 17.61 10.49 11.37
N LEU A 256 18.70 11.12 10.92
CA LEU A 256 18.94 12.55 11.14
C LEU A 256 17.84 13.43 10.53
N PHE A 257 17.38 13.10 9.31
CA PHE A 257 16.26 13.77 8.66
C PHE A 257 14.99 13.70 9.51
N GLU A 258 14.60 12.52 10.00
CA GLU A 258 13.41 12.35 10.84
C GLU A 258 13.54 13.07 12.19
N ARG A 259 14.72 13.07 12.82
CA ARG A 259 15.00 13.84 14.04
C ARG A 259 14.84 15.34 13.82
N LEU A 260 15.40 15.86 12.73
CA LEU A 260 15.26 17.26 12.34
C LEU A 260 13.78 17.64 12.19
N LEU A 261 12.99 16.81 11.51
CA LEU A 261 11.55 17.05 11.35
C LEU A 261 10.81 17.05 12.69
N ASN A 262 10.99 16.01 13.50
CA ASN A 262 10.27 15.87 14.77
C ASN A 262 10.59 17.01 15.73
N ARG A 263 11.88 17.35 15.88
CA ARG A 263 12.31 18.45 16.75
C ARG A 263 11.84 19.81 16.25
N SER A 264 11.78 20.00 14.93
CA SER A 264 11.22 21.21 14.34
C SER A 264 9.73 21.31 14.60
N VAL A 265 8.96 20.23 14.49
CA VAL A 265 7.50 20.23 14.73
C VAL A 265 7.16 20.62 16.17
N ASP A 266 7.92 20.14 17.15
CA ASP A 266 7.72 20.48 18.57
C ASP A 266 7.74 22.00 18.82
N GLU A 267 8.50 22.77 18.03
CA GLU A 267 8.54 24.23 18.14
C GLU A 267 7.24 24.91 17.72
N PHE A 268 6.44 24.26 16.86
CA PHE A 268 5.17 24.78 16.34
C PHE A 268 3.97 24.21 17.11
N VAL A 269 4.06 23.00 17.67
CA VAL A 269 2.97 22.35 18.42
C VAL A 269 2.62 23.15 19.68
N GLY A 270 1.35 23.49 19.85
CA GLY A 270 0.83 24.19 21.03
C GLY A 270 1.14 25.69 21.10
N LYS A 271 2.00 26.22 20.22
CA LYS A 271 2.28 27.68 20.13
C LYS A 271 1.35 28.43 19.17
N SER A 272 0.65 27.72 18.29
CA SER A 272 -0.30 28.33 17.36
C SER A 272 -1.64 28.65 18.02
N GLN A 273 -1.75 29.85 18.62
CA GLN A 273 -3.05 30.52 18.82
C GLN A 273 -3.61 31.10 17.50
N LEU A 274 -2.95 30.85 16.37
CA LEU A 274 -3.36 31.27 15.04
C LEU A 274 -4.56 30.48 14.55
N GLN A 275 -5.74 30.85 15.04
CA GLN A 275 -7.00 30.47 14.44
C GLN A 275 -7.20 31.27 13.16
N ILE A 276 -6.62 30.78 12.05
CA ILE A 276 -6.96 31.30 10.72
C ILE A 276 -8.38 30.81 10.41
N SER A 277 -9.35 31.68 10.70
CA SER A 277 -10.77 31.46 10.43
C SER A 277 -11.01 31.29 8.93
N THR A 278 -11.51 30.11 8.54
CA THR A 278 -11.95 29.81 7.16
C THR A 278 -12.97 30.81 6.68
N ALA A 279 -13.86 31.28 7.57
CA ALA A 279 -14.88 32.28 7.25
C ALA A 279 -14.24 33.62 6.85
N ARG A 280 -13.18 34.05 7.54
CA ARG A 280 -12.43 35.26 7.18
C ARG A 280 -11.75 35.11 5.83
N LYS A 281 -11.04 34.00 5.62
CA LYS A 281 -10.37 33.71 4.34
C LYS A 281 -11.35 33.65 3.17
N PHE A 282 -12.53 33.07 3.39
CA PHE A 282 -13.59 33.04 2.39
C PHE A 282 -14.04 34.45 1.98
N LEU A 283 -14.26 35.34 2.96
CA LEU A 283 -14.64 36.73 2.69
C LEU A 283 -13.52 37.54 2.03
N GLU A 284 -12.25 37.26 2.37
CA GLU A 284 -11.08 37.88 1.73
C GLU A 284 -10.94 37.45 0.26
N GLN A 285 -11.12 36.16 -0.02
CA GLN A 285 -10.99 35.61 -1.37
C GLN A 285 -12.17 35.99 -2.29
N TYR A 286 -13.37 36.12 -1.72
CA TYR A 286 -14.59 36.49 -2.44
C TYR A 286 -15.14 37.81 -1.90
N PRO A 287 -14.66 38.97 -2.40
CA PRO A 287 -15.01 40.27 -1.82
C PRO A 287 -16.45 40.72 -2.10
N THR A 288 -17.13 40.14 -3.09
CA THR A 288 -18.50 40.54 -3.45
C THR A 288 -19.55 39.54 -2.96
N LEU A 289 -20.72 40.04 -2.59
CA LEU A 289 -21.82 39.21 -2.07
C LEU A 289 -22.32 38.20 -3.12
N GLU A 290 -22.30 38.56 -4.40
CA GLU A 290 -22.65 37.66 -5.51
C GLU A 290 -21.68 36.48 -5.63
N GLN A 291 -20.37 36.73 -5.53
CA GLN A 291 -19.36 35.66 -5.53
C GLN A 291 -19.50 34.76 -4.31
N GLN A 292 -19.71 35.35 -3.13
CA GLN A 292 -19.91 34.59 -1.89
C GLN A 292 -21.13 33.66 -1.98
N GLU A 293 -22.28 34.16 -2.45
CA GLU A 293 -23.48 33.35 -2.64
C GLU A 293 -23.27 32.24 -3.67
N ALA A 294 -22.64 32.55 -4.81
CA ALA A 294 -22.37 31.57 -5.86
C ALA A 294 -21.47 30.44 -5.38
N GLN A 295 -20.42 30.75 -4.60
CA GLN A 295 -19.47 29.75 -4.12
C GLN A 295 -20.04 28.90 -2.98
N ILE A 296 -20.82 29.49 -2.06
CA ILE A 296 -21.54 28.72 -1.03
C ILE A 296 -22.54 27.77 -1.70
N LYS A 297 -23.30 28.25 -2.70
CA LYS A 297 -24.24 27.42 -3.46
C LYS A 297 -23.53 26.28 -4.18
N THR A 298 -22.43 26.57 -4.87
CA THR A 298 -21.64 25.55 -5.57
C THR A 298 -21.07 24.52 -4.60
N THR A 299 -20.59 24.94 -3.42
CA THR A 299 -20.07 24.04 -2.40
C THR A 299 -21.17 23.16 -1.81
N PHE A 300 -22.37 23.73 -1.62
CA PHE A 300 -23.55 22.99 -1.18
C PHE A 300 -23.98 21.94 -2.22
N GLU A 301 -24.01 22.29 -3.51
CA GLU A 301 -24.30 21.35 -4.60
C GLU A 301 -23.24 20.24 -4.70
N LYS A 302 -21.96 20.58 -4.52
CA LYS A 302 -20.88 19.58 -4.46
C LYS A 302 -20.99 18.63 -3.27
N SER A 303 -21.72 19.01 -2.21
CA SER A 303 -21.96 18.15 -1.06
C SER A 303 -23.12 17.17 -1.25
N GLU A 304 -23.82 17.20 -2.40
CA GLU A 304 -24.88 16.25 -2.73
C GLU A 304 -24.39 14.79 -2.71
N SER A 305 -25.32 13.87 -2.48
CA SER A 305 -25.02 12.45 -2.45
C SER A 305 -24.35 12.01 -3.75
N PHE A 306 -23.21 11.32 -3.64
CA PHE A 306 -22.46 10.81 -4.80
C PHE A 306 -23.31 9.94 -5.73
N LEU A 307 -24.20 9.13 -5.15
CA LEU A 307 -25.16 8.34 -5.91
C LEU A 307 -26.29 9.22 -6.41
N ARG A 308 -26.53 9.17 -7.72
CA ARG A 308 -27.70 9.78 -8.35
C ARG A 308 -28.89 8.86 -8.24
N PHE A 309 -30.06 9.43 -7.94
CA PHE A 309 -31.30 8.69 -7.80
C PHE A 309 -32.24 8.91 -8.98
N SER A 310 -32.76 7.82 -9.54
CA SER A 310 -33.77 7.83 -10.61
C SER A 310 -35.11 8.33 -10.10
N GLN A 311 -35.59 9.44 -10.68
CA GLN A 311 -36.88 10.03 -10.35
C GLN A 311 -38.06 9.13 -10.72
N GLU A 312 -37.92 8.31 -11.77
CA GLU A 312 -38.95 7.34 -12.19
C GLU A 312 -39.16 6.25 -11.13
N GLN A 313 -38.07 5.76 -10.54
CA GLN A 313 -38.10 4.67 -9.55
C GLN A 313 -38.54 5.14 -8.17
N VAL A 314 -38.36 6.43 -7.84
CA VAL A 314 -38.80 7.03 -6.56
C VAL A 314 -40.31 6.84 -6.37
N ASN A 315 -41.10 6.94 -7.44
CA ASN A 315 -42.55 6.86 -7.39
C ASN A 315 -43.11 5.44 -7.25
N LEU A 316 -42.26 4.41 -7.35
CA LEU A 316 -42.65 3.00 -7.29
C LEU A 316 -42.70 2.46 -5.84
N GLY A 317 -43.27 3.24 -4.92
CA GLY A 317 -43.53 2.80 -3.54
C GLY A 317 -42.36 2.93 -2.57
N TRP A 318 -41.34 3.73 -2.87
CA TRP A 318 -40.40 4.16 -1.82
C TRP A 318 -40.96 5.37 -1.09
N GLU A 319 -41.19 5.23 0.21
CA GLU A 319 -41.53 6.36 1.06
C GLU A 319 -40.28 7.23 1.28
N ASN A 320 -40.17 8.30 0.48
CA ASN A 320 -39.15 9.34 0.61
C ASN A 320 -39.45 10.22 1.84
N LYS A 321 -39.31 9.65 3.03
CA LYS A 321 -39.49 10.36 4.31
C LYS A 321 -38.31 11.29 4.56
N ALA A 322 -38.58 12.49 5.09
CA ALA A 322 -37.54 13.46 5.44
C ALA A 322 -36.47 12.88 6.38
N GLN A 323 -36.82 11.93 7.25
CA GLN A 323 -35.89 11.25 8.18
C GLN A 323 -34.79 10.43 7.48
N LYS A 324 -34.99 10.08 6.20
CA LYS A 324 -34.02 9.35 5.38
C LYS A 324 -33.02 10.29 4.70
N ARG A 325 -33.19 11.61 4.85
CA ARG A 325 -32.31 12.63 4.30
C ARG A 325 -31.81 13.50 5.42
N GLN A 326 -30.52 13.76 5.43
CA GLN A 326 -29.92 14.61 6.44
C GLN A 326 -29.01 15.62 5.75
N THR A 327 -29.26 16.90 6.00
CA THR A 327 -28.40 17.98 5.55
C THR A 327 -27.89 18.67 6.79
N LEU A 328 -26.56 18.73 6.96
CA LEU A 328 -25.91 19.37 8.09
C LEU A 328 -24.81 20.30 7.62
N ILE A 329 -24.61 21.38 8.38
CA ILE A 329 -23.45 22.24 8.22
C ILE A 329 -22.72 22.35 9.55
N GLY A 330 -21.44 21.99 9.55
CA GLY A 330 -20.53 22.18 10.68
C GLY A 330 -19.76 23.48 10.50
N ILE A 331 -19.91 24.42 11.44
CA ILE A 331 -19.22 25.71 11.39
C ILE A 331 -18.86 26.20 12.80
N GLN A 332 -17.80 27.00 12.93
CA GLN A 332 -17.34 27.52 14.21
C GLN A 332 -18.45 28.27 14.98
N GLY A 333 -18.78 27.79 16.19
CA GLY A 333 -19.86 28.36 17.01
C GLY A 333 -21.28 28.08 16.52
N GLY A 334 -21.45 27.38 15.40
CA GLY A 334 -22.73 26.92 14.87
C GLY A 334 -23.69 28.07 14.54
N ASN A 335 -24.95 27.92 14.94
CA ASN A 335 -25.98 28.93 14.69
C ASN A 335 -25.82 30.22 15.53
N LYS A 336 -24.97 30.21 16.56
CA LYS A 336 -24.69 31.37 17.42
C LYS A 336 -23.18 31.62 17.49
N PRO A 337 -22.57 32.09 16.39
CA PRO A 337 -21.14 32.25 16.33
C PRO A 337 -20.66 33.41 17.19
N THR A 338 -19.45 33.26 17.73
CA THR A 338 -18.72 34.36 18.39
C THR A 338 -17.83 35.12 17.40
N ASP A 339 -17.43 34.50 16.28
CA ASP A 339 -16.65 35.15 15.23
C ASP A 339 -17.55 35.97 14.29
N THR A 340 -17.18 37.23 14.06
CA THR A 340 -17.94 38.17 13.21
C THR A 340 -17.97 37.73 11.75
N ALA A 341 -16.91 37.07 11.27
CA ALA A 341 -16.86 36.56 9.91
C ALA A 341 -17.85 35.40 9.70
N VAL A 342 -17.95 34.50 10.68
CA VAL A 342 -18.96 33.43 10.66
C VAL A 342 -20.37 34.02 10.69
N ALA A 343 -20.61 35.04 11.52
CA ALA A 343 -21.89 35.75 11.55
C ALA A 343 -22.28 36.37 10.20
N ALA A 344 -21.31 36.82 9.41
CA ALA A 344 -21.53 37.41 8.09
C ALA A 344 -21.89 36.38 7.01
N ILE A 345 -21.34 35.16 7.06
CA ILE A 345 -21.61 34.12 6.06
C ILE A 345 -22.87 33.28 6.37
N LEU A 346 -23.31 33.22 7.63
CA LEU A 346 -24.51 32.45 8.02
C LEU A 346 -25.79 32.81 7.23
N PRO A 347 -26.13 34.10 6.99
CA PRO A 347 -27.28 34.45 6.15
C PRO A 347 -27.19 33.89 4.74
N LEU A 348 -25.98 33.89 4.14
CA LEU A 348 -25.73 33.36 2.81
C LEU A 348 -25.90 31.84 2.78
N ILE A 349 -25.39 31.16 3.80
CA ILE A 349 -25.58 29.72 4.00
C ILE A 349 -27.07 29.38 4.09
N ARG A 350 -27.83 30.07 4.94
CA ARG A 350 -29.28 29.83 5.09
C ARG A 350 -30.04 30.04 3.78
N LYS A 351 -29.68 31.08 3.01
CA LYS A 351 -30.29 31.38 1.71
C LYS A 351 -30.00 30.31 0.66
N ALA A 352 -28.75 29.83 0.59
CA ALA A 352 -28.33 28.88 -0.44
C ALA A 352 -28.84 27.44 -0.22
N SER A 353 -29.13 27.07 1.03
CA SER A 353 -29.33 25.66 1.41
C SER A 353 -30.73 25.30 1.92
N THR A 354 -31.64 26.27 2.05
CA THR A 354 -32.98 26.09 2.68
C THR A 354 -32.93 25.45 4.07
N LEU A 355 -31.80 25.56 4.76
CA LEU A 355 -31.58 24.93 6.06
C LEU A 355 -32.25 25.68 7.20
N THR A 356 -32.61 24.93 8.23
CA THR A 356 -33.08 25.47 9.50
C THR A 356 -31.92 25.62 10.49
N ASP A 357 -32.15 26.43 11.52
CA ASP A 357 -31.19 26.62 12.61
C ASP A 357 -30.78 25.33 13.35
N LYS A 358 -31.55 24.24 13.21
CA LYS A 358 -31.23 22.93 13.79
C LYS A 358 -30.20 22.13 12.99
N ASP A 359 -30.00 22.51 11.72
CA ASP A 359 -29.12 21.82 10.77
C ASP A 359 -27.69 22.39 10.82
N ILE A 360 -27.54 23.60 11.38
CA ILE A 360 -26.25 24.26 11.61
C ILE A 360 -25.70 23.86 12.97
N ARG A 361 -24.69 23.00 12.97
CA ARG A 361 -24.08 22.42 14.17
C ARG A 361 -22.79 23.17 14.55
N PRO A 362 -22.55 23.39 15.85
CA PRO A 362 -21.30 23.97 16.31
C PRO A 362 -20.15 22.99 16.08
N LEU A 363 -19.11 23.47 15.40
CA LEU A 363 -17.85 22.79 15.23
C LEU A 363 -16.78 23.56 16.01
N ASN A 364 -15.96 22.89 16.81
CA ASN A 364 -14.87 23.53 17.54
C ASN A 364 -13.59 23.58 16.69
N ASP A 365 -13.74 23.90 15.41
CA ASP A 365 -12.66 23.97 14.44
C ASP A 365 -12.83 25.25 13.60
N PRO A 366 -11.92 26.24 13.71
CA PRO A 366 -11.96 27.46 12.91
C PRO A 366 -11.44 27.27 11.48
N HIS A 367 -10.83 26.12 11.16
CA HIS A 367 -10.12 25.88 9.91
C HIS A 367 -10.95 25.15 8.84
N HIS A 368 -12.15 24.69 9.20
CA HIS A 368 -13.04 24.00 8.27
C HIS A 368 -14.49 24.47 8.41
N ILE A 369 -15.20 24.44 7.27
CA ILE A 369 -16.66 24.52 7.21
C ILE A 369 -17.12 23.28 6.45
N PHE A 370 -17.88 22.42 7.12
CA PHE A 370 -18.35 21.16 6.54
C PHE A 370 -19.77 21.31 6.03
N PHE A 371 -20.00 20.87 4.79
CA PHE A 371 -21.33 20.67 4.22
C PHE A 371 -21.53 19.18 4.06
N VAL A 372 -22.56 18.63 4.68
CA VAL A 372 -22.85 17.20 4.68
C VAL A 372 -24.26 16.99 4.18
N GLN A 373 -24.43 16.22 3.11
CA GLN A 373 -25.73 15.70 2.69
C GLN A 373 -25.67 14.17 2.64
N GLU A 374 -26.58 13.57 3.38
CA GLU A 374 -26.70 12.12 3.48
C GLU A 374 -28.09 11.69 3.03
N VAL A 375 -28.15 10.59 2.28
CA VAL A 375 -29.38 9.88 1.97
C VAL A 375 -29.22 8.45 2.47
N GLY A 376 -29.95 8.11 3.52
CA GLY A 376 -29.98 6.78 4.14
C GLY A 376 -31.20 5.96 3.74
N ALA A 377 -31.12 4.64 3.92
CA ALA A 377 -32.26 3.71 3.76
C ALA A 377 -33.04 3.85 2.44
N PHE A 378 -32.31 3.78 1.32
CA PHE A 378 -32.86 3.75 -0.03
C PHE A 378 -32.73 2.34 -0.64
N PRO A 379 -33.74 1.86 -1.41
CA PRO A 379 -33.61 0.61 -2.14
C PRO A 379 -32.67 0.79 -3.35
N LEU A 380 -31.85 -0.22 -3.63
CA LEU A 380 -30.83 -0.17 -4.68
C LEU A 380 -31.40 0.15 -6.07
N ARG A 381 -32.66 -0.24 -6.35
CA ARG A 381 -33.36 0.12 -7.60
C ARG A 381 -33.42 1.63 -7.89
N LEU A 382 -33.29 2.46 -6.86
CA LEU A 382 -33.31 3.92 -7.04
C LEU A 382 -32.02 4.45 -7.64
N ILE A 383 -30.91 3.71 -7.60
CA ILE A 383 -29.65 4.18 -8.17
C ILE A 383 -29.84 4.34 -9.68
N GLU A 384 -29.51 5.52 -10.20
CA GLU A 384 -29.64 5.84 -11.61
C GLU A 384 -28.79 4.87 -12.46
N GLY A 385 -29.36 4.37 -13.54
CA GLY A 385 -28.68 3.42 -14.44
C GLY A 385 -28.84 1.95 -14.07
N MET A 386 -29.42 1.61 -12.92
CA MET A 386 -29.64 0.21 -12.53
C MET A 386 -30.53 -0.57 -13.51
N GLU A 387 -31.51 0.08 -14.15
CA GLU A 387 -32.35 -0.58 -15.18
C GLU A 387 -31.52 -0.96 -16.41
N LYS A 388 -30.59 -0.09 -16.83
CA LYS A 388 -29.66 -0.39 -17.93
C LYS A 388 -28.74 -1.54 -17.55
N MET A 389 -28.23 -1.55 -16.32
CA MET A 389 -27.40 -2.66 -15.82
C MET A 389 -28.17 -3.98 -15.82
N ARG A 390 -29.45 -3.98 -15.42
CA ARG A 390 -30.33 -5.16 -15.48
C ARG A 390 -30.46 -5.71 -16.91
N VAL A 391 -30.69 -4.83 -17.89
CA VAL A 391 -30.80 -5.23 -19.31
C VAL A 391 -29.48 -5.80 -19.85
N ILE A 392 -28.36 -5.16 -19.54
CA ILE A 392 -27.02 -5.64 -19.96
C ILE A 392 -26.75 -7.01 -19.34
N TYR A 393 -26.97 -7.14 -18.03
CA TYR A 393 -26.75 -8.38 -17.30
C TYR A 393 -27.59 -9.54 -17.88
N ARG A 394 -28.87 -9.31 -18.19
CA ARG A 394 -29.72 -10.33 -18.85
C ARG A 394 -29.24 -10.69 -20.25
N THR A 395 -28.80 -9.71 -21.03
CA THR A 395 -28.24 -9.94 -22.37
C THR A 395 -27.00 -10.83 -22.30
N VAL A 396 -26.05 -10.51 -21.41
CA VAL A 396 -24.80 -11.26 -21.27
C VAL A 396 -25.06 -12.69 -20.76
N THR A 397 -25.98 -12.85 -19.80
CA THR A 397 -26.40 -14.17 -19.29
C THR A 397 -26.95 -15.09 -20.39
N GLN A 398 -27.50 -14.53 -21.47
CA GLN A 398 -28.10 -15.28 -22.57
C GLN A 398 -27.14 -15.51 -23.74
N SER A 399 -26.16 -14.62 -23.95
CA SER A 399 -25.25 -14.67 -25.10
C SER A 399 -23.90 -15.31 -24.81
N ASP A 400 -23.41 -15.20 -23.57
CA ASP A 400 -22.06 -15.59 -23.20
C ASP A 400 -22.07 -16.86 -22.34
N LYS A 401 -21.08 -17.73 -22.55
CA LYS A 401 -20.86 -18.94 -21.75
C LYS A 401 -20.01 -18.66 -20.50
N ASN A 402 -19.49 -17.44 -20.38
CA ASN A 402 -18.68 -17.05 -19.24
C ASN A 402 -19.54 -16.97 -17.96
N PRO A 403 -19.22 -17.72 -16.89
CA PRO A 403 -20.04 -17.73 -15.68
C PRO A 403 -20.00 -16.35 -14.98
N LEU A 404 -21.12 -15.61 -15.05
CA LEU A 404 -21.32 -14.36 -14.31
C LEU A 404 -21.60 -14.59 -12.80
N HIS A 405 -21.86 -15.84 -12.41
CA HIS A 405 -22.14 -16.24 -11.04
C HIS A 405 -21.21 -17.36 -10.61
N THR A 406 -20.72 -17.24 -9.39
CA THR A 406 -19.95 -18.30 -8.71
C THR A 406 -20.86 -19.39 -8.15
N HIS A 407 -22.15 -19.09 -7.93
CA HIS A 407 -23.15 -20.05 -7.48
C HIS A 407 -24.16 -20.40 -8.57
N GLN A 408 -24.52 -21.68 -8.66
CA GLN A 408 -25.55 -22.17 -9.58
C GLN A 408 -26.95 -21.66 -9.21
N ASP A 409 -27.21 -21.41 -7.93
CA ASP A 409 -28.51 -20.92 -7.43
C ASP A 409 -28.52 -19.39 -7.24
N TYR A 410 -28.10 -18.65 -8.26
CA TYR A 410 -28.12 -17.18 -8.27
C TYR A 410 -29.55 -16.60 -8.12
N ARG A 411 -30.58 -17.44 -8.32
CA ARG A 411 -32.00 -17.09 -8.25
C ARG A 411 -32.58 -17.04 -6.84
N GLN A 412 -31.84 -17.45 -5.81
CA GLN A 412 -32.23 -17.21 -4.41
C GLN A 412 -32.36 -15.70 -4.12
N PHE A 413 -31.65 -14.86 -4.88
CA PHE A 413 -31.77 -13.42 -4.82
C PHE A 413 -32.85 -12.95 -5.80
N ARG A 414 -33.90 -12.33 -5.26
CA ARG A 414 -34.96 -11.73 -6.08
C ARG A 414 -34.40 -10.56 -6.88
N ASP A 415 -34.91 -10.37 -8.10
CA ASP A 415 -34.63 -9.20 -8.92
C ASP A 415 -34.92 -7.93 -8.10
N ILE A 416 -33.93 -7.02 -8.07
CA ILE A 416 -33.99 -5.76 -7.33
C ILE A 416 -35.02 -4.83 -8.00
N MET A 417 -35.25 -5.01 -9.31
CA MET A 417 -36.24 -4.27 -10.07
C MET A 417 -37.61 -4.95 -10.03
N PRO A 418 -38.71 -4.17 -9.94
CA PRO A 418 -40.05 -4.72 -10.11
C PRO A 418 -40.23 -5.25 -11.53
N SER A 419 -41.03 -6.31 -11.69
CA SER A 419 -41.37 -6.83 -13.02
C SER A 419 -42.12 -5.78 -13.84
N SER A 420 -41.75 -5.65 -15.11
CA SER A 420 -42.50 -4.83 -16.06
C SER A 420 -43.88 -5.43 -16.32
N GLN A 421 -44.83 -4.63 -16.83
CA GLN A 421 -46.16 -5.14 -17.21
C GLN A 421 -46.08 -6.27 -18.25
N GLU A 422 -45.11 -6.18 -19.14
CA GLU A 422 -44.84 -7.18 -20.17
C GLU A 422 -44.34 -8.50 -19.57
N GLU A 423 -43.41 -8.45 -18.61
CA GLU A 423 -42.97 -9.63 -17.86
C GLU A 423 -44.11 -10.30 -17.11
N VAL A 424 -44.96 -9.51 -16.44
CA VAL A 424 -46.14 -10.03 -15.76
C VAL A 424 -47.06 -10.75 -16.76
N GLN A 425 -47.31 -10.14 -17.92
CA GLN A 425 -48.15 -10.75 -18.96
C GLN A 425 -47.55 -12.05 -19.52
N VAL A 426 -46.22 -12.12 -19.71
CA VAL A 426 -45.54 -13.34 -20.16
C VAL A 426 -45.73 -14.48 -19.18
N LYS A 427 -45.52 -14.22 -17.88
CA LYS A 427 -45.72 -15.23 -16.82
C LYS A 427 -47.16 -15.75 -16.79
N GLN A 428 -48.13 -14.85 -16.91
CA GLN A 428 -49.55 -15.21 -16.99
C GLN A 428 -49.84 -16.06 -18.24
N ASN A 429 -49.31 -15.65 -19.40
CA ASN A 429 -49.49 -16.38 -20.65
C ASN A 429 -48.86 -17.77 -20.59
N LEU A 430 -47.69 -17.94 -19.98
CA LEU A 430 -47.03 -19.24 -19.80
C LEU A 430 -47.88 -20.19 -18.94
N LEU A 431 -48.45 -19.68 -17.84
CA LEU A 431 -49.37 -20.46 -17.00
C LEU A 431 -50.60 -20.93 -17.78
N LEU A 432 -51.20 -20.02 -18.57
CA LEU A 432 -52.34 -20.36 -19.42
C LEU A 432 -51.94 -21.33 -20.55
N ALA A 433 -50.74 -21.19 -21.11
CA ALA A 433 -50.20 -22.09 -22.12
C ALA A 433 -50.08 -23.53 -21.59
N LYS A 434 -49.61 -23.67 -20.34
CA LYS A 434 -49.58 -24.95 -19.63
C LYS A 434 -51.01 -25.50 -19.45
N ALA A 435 -51.95 -24.67 -18.98
CA ALA A 435 -53.33 -25.09 -18.75
C ALA A 435 -54.05 -25.59 -20.01
N PHE A 436 -53.75 -25.01 -21.17
CA PHE A 436 -54.36 -25.37 -22.45
C PHE A 436 -53.56 -26.40 -23.26
N GLY A 437 -52.38 -26.81 -22.79
CA GLY A 437 -51.51 -27.77 -23.49
C GLY A 437 -50.82 -27.20 -24.73
N LEU A 438 -50.71 -25.87 -24.85
CA LEU A 438 -49.95 -25.21 -25.90
C LEU A 438 -48.44 -25.39 -25.70
N MET A 439 -48.01 -25.42 -24.44
CA MET A 439 -46.64 -25.77 -24.04
C MET A 439 -46.68 -27.04 -23.21
N MET A 440 -45.82 -28.00 -23.53
CA MET A 440 -45.71 -29.27 -22.80
C MET A 440 -44.25 -29.66 -22.60
N GLN A 441 -43.96 -30.28 -21.46
CA GLN A 441 -42.68 -30.92 -21.20
C GLN A 441 -42.65 -32.27 -21.93
N HIS A 442 -41.58 -32.52 -22.67
CA HIS A 442 -41.39 -33.72 -23.46
C HIS A 442 -39.96 -34.20 -23.32
N GLU A 443 -39.78 -35.47 -22.95
CA GLU A 443 -38.46 -36.11 -22.94
C GLU A 443 -38.02 -36.37 -24.38
N ASN A 444 -36.94 -35.74 -24.81
CA ASN A 444 -36.38 -35.97 -26.14
C ASN A 444 -35.65 -37.31 -26.15
N LYS A 445 -36.31 -38.35 -26.71
CA LYS A 445 -35.78 -39.72 -26.79
C LYS A 445 -34.41 -39.85 -27.47
N VAL A 446 -33.96 -38.85 -28.23
CA VAL A 446 -32.67 -38.84 -28.90
C VAL A 446 -31.56 -38.30 -27.96
N THR A 447 -31.87 -37.31 -27.13
CA THR A 447 -30.89 -36.64 -26.27
C THR A 447 -30.99 -37.06 -24.80
N GLY A 448 -32.10 -37.67 -24.39
CA GLY A 448 -32.38 -38.08 -23.01
C GLY A 448 -32.72 -36.92 -22.07
N PHE A 449 -32.88 -35.70 -22.59
CA PHE A 449 -33.19 -34.50 -21.80
C PHE A 449 -34.64 -34.08 -21.99
N ASP A 450 -35.21 -33.48 -20.93
CA ASP A 450 -36.51 -32.83 -20.99
C ASP A 450 -36.45 -31.52 -21.78
N GLU A 451 -37.48 -31.27 -22.58
CA GLU A 451 -37.64 -30.06 -23.37
C GLU A 451 -39.08 -29.54 -23.25
N ILE A 452 -39.24 -28.24 -23.01
CA ILE A 452 -40.51 -27.53 -23.13
C ILE A 452 -40.74 -27.18 -24.60
N ARG A 453 -41.76 -27.79 -25.19
CA ARG A 453 -42.13 -27.60 -26.59
C ARG A 453 -43.39 -26.77 -26.70
N PHE A 454 -43.33 -25.73 -27.50
CA PHE A 454 -44.45 -24.88 -27.87
C PHE A 454 -45.02 -25.34 -29.22
N SER A 455 -46.27 -25.76 -29.23
CA SER A 455 -46.97 -26.21 -30.43
C SER A 455 -47.96 -25.14 -30.89
N TYR A 456 -47.82 -24.67 -32.13
CA TYR A 456 -48.70 -23.63 -32.70
C TYR A 456 -48.91 -23.84 -34.19
N GLN A 457 -50.04 -23.37 -34.70
CA GLN A 457 -50.33 -23.37 -36.13
C GLN A 457 -49.78 -22.08 -36.76
N ASP A 458 -48.92 -22.21 -37.77
CA ASP A 458 -48.36 -21.04 -38.46
C ASP A 458 -49.42 -20.37 -39.34
N LYS A 459 -49.75 -19.10 -39.04
CA LYS A 459 -50.76 -18.32 -39.77
C LYS A 459 -50.46 -18.16 -41.26
N GLN A 460 -49.18 -18.22 -41.68
CA GLN A 460 -48.80 -18.04 -43.09
C GLN A 460 -48.90 -19.34 -43.90
N THR A 461 -48.66 -20.48 -43.27
CA THR A 461 -48.57 -21.79 -43.96
C THR A 461 -49.70 -22.74 -43.60
N GLY A 462 -50.43 -22.49 -42.51
CA GLY A 462 -51.47 -23.37 -41.97
C GLY A 462 -50.93 -24.66 -41.34
N ILE A 463 -49.61 -24.82 -41.25
CA ILE A 463 -48.94 -26.04 -40.79
C ILE A 463 -48.69 -25.94 -39.28
N ASP A 464 -48.94 -27.05 -38.57
CA ASP A 464 -48.56 -27.19 -37.16
C ASP A 464 -47.04 -27.24 -37.01
N LYS A 465 -46.51 -26.28 -36.25
CA LYS A 465 -45.09 -26.17 -35.93
C LYS A 465 -44.88 -26.43 -34.45
N VAL A 466 -43.73 -27.05 -34.16
CA VAL A 466 -43.27 -27.29 -32.80
C VAL A 466 -41.93 -26.58 -32.63
N GLN A 467 -41.86 -25.66 -31.66
CA GLN A 467 -40.66 -24.93 -31.31
C GLN A 467 -40.19 -25.35 -29.91
N VAL A 468 -38.92 -25.70 -29.76
CA VAL A 468 -38.33 -25.94 -28.43
C VAL A 468 -38.02 -24.59 -27.79
N ILE A 469 -38.57 -24.34 -26.60
CA ILE A 469 -38.42 -23.08 -25.88
C ILE A 469 -37.29 -23.16 -24.86
N ALA A 470 -37.21 -24.26 -24.09
CA ALA A 470 -36.17 -24.47 -23.08
C ALA A 470 -36.12 -25.93 -22.59
N GLU A 471 -35.20 -26.26 -21.70
CA GLU A 471 -35.07 -27.59 -21.06
C GLU A 471 -36.08 -27.81 -19.92
N ASN A 472 -36.57 -26.75 -19.29
CA ASN A 472 -37.55 -26.83 -18.20
C ASN A 472 -38.44 -25.59 -18.16
N TRP A 473 -39.51 -25.64 -17.37
CA TRP A 473 -40.48 -24.54 -17.25
C TRP A 473 -39.86 -23.23 -16.76
N GLN A 474 -38.82 -23.31 -15.92
CA GLN A 474 -38.14 -22.13 -15.36
C GLN A 474 -37.32 -21.39 -16.43
N LYS A 475 -36.50 -22.13 -17.20
CA LYS A 475 -35.76 -21.58 -18.35
C LYS A 475 -36.72 -21.14 -19.47
N ALA A 476 -37.89 -21.77 -19.60
CA ALA A 476 -38.89 -21.37 -20.59
C ALA A 476 -39.47 -19.98 -20.27
N GLU A 477 -39.72 -19.67 -18.99
CA GLU A 477 -40.13 -18.35 -18.55
C GLU A 477 -39.09 -17.27 -18.90
N GLU A 478 -37.82 -17.50 -18.55
CA GLU A 478 -36.72 -16.56 -18.84
C GLU A 478 -36.52 -16.36 -20.35
N ASN A 479 -36.56 -17.44 -21.12
CA ASN A 479 -36.42 -17.39 -22.57
C ASN A 479 -37.56 -16.62 -23.22
N LEU A 480 -38.80 -16.72 -22.72
CA LEU A 480 -39.94 -15.95 -23.23
C LEU A 480 -39.94 -14.48 -22.80
N ILE A 481 -39.31 -14.16 -21.68
CA ILE A 481 -39.06 -12.77 -21.24
C ILE A 481 -37.97 -12.12 -22.10
N SER A 482 -37.03 -12.90 -22.64
CA SER A 482 -35.99 -12.40 -23.56
C SER A 482 -36.55 -11.85 -24.87
N ASP A 483 -35.91 -10.80 -25.36
CA ASP A 483 -36.18 -10.21 -26.69
C ASP A 483 -35.97 -11.21 -27.84
N GLN A 484 -35.12 -12.23 -27.66
CA GLN A 484 -34.84 -13.24 -28.69
C GLN A 484 -36.07 -14.08 -29.05
N ASN A 485 -37.01 -14.27 -28.11
CA ASN A 485 -38.23 -15.06 -28.33
C ASN A 485 -39.50 -14.21 -28.45
N ARG A 486 -39.36 -12.92 -28.77
CA ARG A 486 -40.51 -12.02 -28.97
C ARG A 486 -41.55 -12.59 -29.94
N LYS A 487 -41.11 -13.22 -31.03
CA LYS A 487 -42.01 -13.87 -32.00
C LYS A 487 -42.83 -15.01 -31.37
N ALA A 488 -42.19 -15.87 -30.58
CA ALA A 488 -42.87 -16.98 -29.91
C ALA A 488 -43.87 -16.48 -28.86
N ARG A 489 -43.50 -15.40 -28.14
CA ARG A 489 -44.37 -14.73 -27.18
C ARG A 489 -45.60 -14.10 -27.84
N ASP A 490 -45.43 -13.41 -28.97
CA ASP A 490 -46.54 -12.78 -29.70
C ASP A 490 -47.49 -13.87 -30.28
N ILE A 491 -46.93 -14.95 -30.83
CA ILE A 491 -47.70 -16.11 -31.31
C ILE A 491 -48.44 -16.81 -30.16
N LEU A 492 -47.83 -16.92 -28.98
CA LEU A 492 -48.47 -17.49 -27.80
C LEU A 492 -49.66 -16.64 -27.36
N ALA A 493 -49.47 -15.32 -27.27
CA ALA A 493 -50.55 -14.39 -26.91
C ALA A 493 -51.71 -14.47 -27.90
N ASP A 494 -51.42 -14.52 -29.20
CA ASP A 494 -52.42 -14.69 -30.26
C ASP A 494 -53.16 -16.03 -30.18
N SER A 495 -52.44 -17.12 -29.88
CA SER A 495 -53.03 -18.47 -29.75
C SER A 495 -53.95 -18.56 -28.54
N LEU A 496 -53.54 -17.99 -27.41
CA LEU A 496 -54.38 -17.89 -26.21
C LEU A 496 -55.62 -17.03 -26.45
N LYS A 497 -55.48 -15.93 -27.21
CA LYS A 497 -56.62 -15.09 -27.60
C LYS A 497 -57.60 -15.87 -28.48
N ALA A 498 -57.11 -16.60 -29.49
CA ALA A 498 -57.93 -17.41 -30.38
C ALA A 498 -58.69 -18.52 -29.63
N ILE A 499 -58.06 -19.18 -28.64
CA ILE A 499 -58.74 -20.18 -27.79
C ILE A 499 -59.93 -19.57 -27.04
N GLY A 500 -59.74 -18.37 -26.48
CA GLY A 500 -60.79 -17.64 -25.76
C GLY A 500 -61.93 -17.20 -26.68
N GLU A 501 -61.62 -16.69 -27.88
CA GLU A 501 -62.61 -16.20 -28.85
C GLU A 501 -63.39 -17.33 -29.55
N ASN A 502 -62.76 -18.48 -29.80
CA ASN A 502 -63.40 -19.65 -30.43
C ASN A 502 -64.35 -20.40 -29.48
N ALA A 503 -64.32 -20.10 -28.18
CA ALA A 503 -65.22 -20.68 -27.17
C ALA A 503 -66.63 -20.06 -27.23
N GLN A 504 -67.35 -20.23 -28.34
CA GLN A 504 -68.66 -19.61 -28.54
C GLN A 504 -69.82 -20.40 -27.91
N THR A 505 -69.67 -21.72 -27.75
CA THR A 505 -70.73 -22.60 -27.22
C THR A 505 -70.58 -22.84 -25.71
N LYS A 506 -71.71 -22.93 -24.99
CA LYS A 506 -71.74 -23.25 -23.54
C LYS A 506 -70.91 -24.48 -23.14
N PRO A 507 -70.97 -25.63 -23.85
CA PRO A 507 -70.14 -26.79 -23.49
C PRO A 507 -68.64 -26.53 -23.67
N HIS A 508 -68.23 -25.79 -24.71
CA HIS A 508 -66.81 -25.44 -24.91
C HIS A 508 -66.31 -24.48 -23.82
N LYS A 509 -67.11 -23.48 -23.42
CA LYS A 509 -66.78 -22.58 -22.31
C LYS A 509 -66.60 -23.34 -20.99
N HIS A 510 -67.49 -24.30 -20.71
CA HIS A 510 -67.39 -25.15 -19.51
C HIS A 510 -66.15 -26.03 -19.54
N GLN A 511 -65.78 -26.60 -20.69
CA GLN A 511 -64.58 -27.42 -20.84
C GLN A 511 -63.30 -26.61 -20.60
N LEU A 512 -63.21 -25.38 -21.13
CA LEU A 512 -62.06 -24.49 -20.88
C LEU A 512 -61.98 -24.09 -19.40
N TYR A 513 -63.11 -23.79 -18.76
CA TYR A 513 -63.18 -23.51 -17.33
C TYR A 513 -62.67 -24.70 -16.49
N GLN A 514 -63.10 -25.93 -16.80
CA GLN A 514 -62.62 -27.13 -16.12
C GLN A 514 -61.10 -27.33 -16.28
N LYS A 515 -60.53 -27.07 -17.46
CA LYS A 515 -59.08 -27.14 -17.69
C LYS A 515 -58.31 -26.13 -16.84
N LEU A 516 -58.80 -24.88 -16.77
CA LEU A 516 -58.19 -23.83 -15.94
C LEU A 516 -58.25 -24.14 -14.44
N MET A 517 -59.38 -24.64 -13.95
CA MET A 517 -59.52 -25.06 -12.54
C MET A 517 -58.67 -26.29 -12.21
N SER A 518 -58.50 -27.21 -13.17
CA SER A 518 -57.59 -28.35 -13.00
C SER A 518 -56.14 -27.90 -12.91
N CYS A 519 -55.73 -26.92 -13.71
CA CYS A 519 -54.40 -26.30 -13.62
C CYS A 519 -54.20 -25.60 -12.27
N LEU A 520 -55.19 -24.83 -11.78
CA LEU A 520 -55.10 -24.16 -10.48
C LEU A 520 -54.97 -25.16 -9.32
N LYS A 521 -55.66 -26.30 -9.40
CA LYS A 521 -55.55 -27.40 -8.43
C LYS A 521 -54.19 -28.11 -8.50
N GLU A 522 -53.62 -28.24 -9.69
CA GLU A 522 -52.25 -28.75 -9.87
C GLU A 522 -51.24 -27.80 -9.22
N VAL A 523 -51.39 -26.48 -9.41
CA VAL A 523 -50.55 -25.46 -8.77
C VAL A 523 -50.66 -25.55 -7.24
N GLU A 524 -51.88 -25.67 -6.69
CA GLU A 524 -52.13 -25.85 -5.24
C GLU A 524 -51.37 -27.06 -4.68
N ASN A 525 -51.37 -28.19 -5.38
CA ASN A 525 -50.72 -29.42 -4.93
C ASN A 525 -49.18 -29.37 -5.02
N THR A 526 -48.64 -28.53 -5.90
CA THR A 526 -47.18 -28.40 -6.11
C THR A 526 -46.52 -27.37 -5.20
N LEU A 527 -47.28 -26.43 -4.63
CA LEU A 527 -46.74 -25.35 -3.79
C LEU A 527 -46.78 -25.71 -2.30
N SER A 528 -45.66 -25.49 -1.60
CA SER A 528 -45.62 -25.55 -0.14
C SER A 528 -46.53 -24.45 0.46
N GLY A 529 -47.55 -24.85 1.21
CA GLY A 529 -48.56 -23.94 1.77
C GLY A 529 -49.84 -23.80 0.95
N GLY A 530 -49.97 -24.48 -0.20
CA GLY A 530 -51.20 -24.53 -1.00
C GLY A 530 -51.75 -23.15 -1.33
N LYS A 531 -52.98 -22.86 -0.88
CA LYS A 531 -53.67 -21.58 -1.11
C LYS A 531 -53.08 -20.38 -0.38
N ASP A 532 -52.38 -20.60 0.74
CA ASP A 532 -51.76 -19.53 1.52
C ASP A 532 -50.44 -19.07 0.88
N ASN A 533 -49.99 -19.73 -0.19
CA ASN A 533 -48.79 -19.36 -0.93
C ASN A 533 -49.08 -18.15 -1.85
N PRO A 534 -48.27 -17.07 -1.80
CA PRO A 534 -48.45 -15.90 -2.67
C PRO A 534 -48.41 -16.22 -4.17
N ASP A 535 -47.72 -17.29 -4.59
CA ASP A 535 -47.68 -17.69 -6.00
C ASP A 535 -48.96 -18.39 -6.45
N TYR A 536 -49.72 -19.02 -5.53
CA TYR A 536 -51.08 -19.49 -5.80
C TYR A 536 -52.01 -18.30 -6.10
N HIS A 537 -51.97 -17.23 -5.30
CA HIS A 537 -52.79 -16.04 -5.54
C HIS A 537 -52.48 -15.34 -6.87
N LYS A 538 -51.22 -15.35 -7.31
CA LYS A 538 -50.85 -14.84 -8.64
C LYS A 538 -51.44 -15.70 -9.76
N ALA A 539 -51.39 -17.02 -9.63
CA ALA A 539 -51.96 -17.96 -10.58
C ALA A 539 -53.50 -17.85 -10.62
N GLU A 540 -54.13 -17.73 -9.46
CA GLU A 540 -55.56 -17.50 -9.30
C GLU A 540 -55.99 -16.19 -9.96
N ALA A 541 -55.30 -15.09 -9.69
CA ALA A 541 -55.59 -13.79 -10.32
C ALA A 541 -55.45 -13.83 -11.85
N ALA A 542 -54.45 -14.54 -12.39
CA ALA A 542 -54.25 -14.70 -13.82
C ALA A 542 -55.39 -15.50 -14.48
N ILE A 543 -55.76 -16.62 -13.86
CA ILE A 543 -56.83 -17.50 -14.34
C ILE A 543 -58.21 -16.80 -14.22
N GLU A 544 -58.48 -16.12 -13.10
CA GLU A 544 -59.68 -15.31 -12.93
C GLU A 544 -59.78 -14.18 -13.95
N GLY A 545 -58.66 -13.49 -14.22
CA GLY A 545 -58.58 -12.46 -15.24
C GLY A 545 -59.00 -12.99 -16.60
N TYR A 546 -58.46 -14.15 -17.00
CA TYR A 546 -58.81 -14.81 -18.26
C TYR A 546 -60.28 -15.28 -18.29
N ILE A 547 -60.80 -15.84 -17.19
CA ILE A 547 -62.21 -16.26 -17.08
C ILE A 547 -63.16 -15.07 -17.22
N LYS A 548 -62.84 -13.94 -16.59
CA LYS A 548 -63.63 -12.70 -16.68
C LYS A 548 -63.58 -12.12 -18.09
N GLN A 549 -62.39 -12.07 -18.70
CA GLN A 549 -62.18 -11.54 -20.05
C GLN A 549 -63.01 -12.27 -21.12
N TYR A 550 -63.08 -13.61 -21.06
CA TYR A 550 -63.82 -14.41 -22.06
C TYR A 550 -65.18 -14.93 -21.57
N SER A 551 -65.61 -14.51 -20.37
CA SER A 551 -66.87 -14.90 -19.74
C SER A 551 -67.11 -16.42 -19.80
N LEU A 552 -66.18 -17.19 -19.21
CA LEU A 552 -66.17 -18.66 -19.26
C LEU A 552 -67.14 -19.34 -18.26
N MET A 553 -67.84 -18.58 -17.40
CA MET A 553 -68.79 -19.13 -16.42
C MET A 553 -70.24 -19.23 -16.93
N VAL A 554 -70.85 -20.39 -16.70
CA VAL A 554 -72.30 -20.57 -16.54
C VAL A 554 -72.50 -21.41 -15.27
N VAL A 555 -72.93 -20.78 -14.17
CA VAL A 555 -73.33 -21.50 -12.95
C VAL A 555 -74.83 -21.78 -13.03
N THR A 556 -75.22 -23.06 -12.98
CA THR A 556 -76.56 -23.48 -12.53
C THR A 556 -76.35 -24.23 -11.22
N PRO A 557 -76.81 -23.74 -10.06
CA PRO A 557 -76.61 -24.42 -8.79
C PRO A 557 -77.75 -25.40 -8.50
N PRO A 558 -77.50 -26.46 -7.72
CA PRO A 558 -78.48 -26.92 -6.76
C PRO A 558 -78.02 -26.56 -5.34
N ALA A 559 -78.99 -26.02 -4.61
CA ALA A 559 -78.97 -25.78 -3.18
C ALA A 559 -78.73 -27.08 -2.40
N ASN A 560 -78.02 -26.98 -1.27
CA ASN A 560 -78.66 -27.18 0.05
C ASN A 560 -77.67 -27.05 1.22
N THR A 561 -78.09 -26.18 2.15
CA THR A 561 -78.10 -26.32 3.61
C THR A 561 -76.86 -26.78 4.39
N SER A 562 -76.41 -25.82 5.22
CA SER A 562 -76.40 -25.86 6.69
C SER A 562 -75.06 -26.04 7.43
N THR A 563 -74.92 -25.11 8.39
CA THR A 563 -74.38 -25.23 9.75
C THR A 563 -72.87 -25.32 9.97
N GLU A 564 -72.33 -24.21 10.47
CA GLU A 564 -71.37 -24.17 11.60
C GLU A 564 -71.83 -25.11 12.75
N PRO A 565 -70.90 -25.77 13.49
CA PRO A 565 -70.16 -25.05 14.52
C PRO A 565 -68.73 -25.53 14.87
N LYS A 566 -67.97 -24.56 15.42
CA LYS A 566 -66.99 -24.60 16.52
C LYS A 566 -65.81 -25.59 16.52
N SER A 567 -64.64 -24.98 16.71
CA SER A 567 -63.36 -25.56 17.11
C SER A 567 -63.38 -26.39 18.40
N VAL A 568 -62.60 -27.48 18.41
CA VAL A 568 -61.88 -27.98 19.61
C VAL A 568 -60.49 -28.47 19.16
N LYS A 569 -59.47 -28.13 19.96
CA LYS A 569 -58.06 -28.47 19.81
C LYS A 569 -57.72 -29.89 20.33
N THR A 570 -56.71 -30.50 19.67
CA THR A 570 -55.60 -31.38 20.16
C THR A 570 -55.88 -32.72 20.86
N ALA A 571 -55.29 -33.81 20.35
CA ALA A 571 -54.09 -34.47 20.91
C ALA A 571 -53.52 -35.60 20.00
N ASP A 572 -52.19 -35.57 19.83
CA ASP A 572 -51.14 -36.57 19.51
C ASP A 572 -51.27 -37.46 18.24
N ILE A 573 -50.24 -37.64 17.38
CA ILE A 573 -48.80 -37.96 17.56
C ILE A 573 -48.00 -37.45 16.31
N PRO A 574 -46.79 -36.84 16.44
CA PRO A 574 -45.55 -37.53 16.02
C PRO A 574 -44.30 -37.13 16.85
N GLN A 575 -43.90 -37.99 17.79
CA GLN A 575 -42.66 -37.83 18.59
C GLN A 575 -41.36 -38.20 17.83
N ASN A 576 -41.42 -38.55 16.54
CA ASN A 576 -40.28 -39.13 15.83
C ASN A 576 -39.34 -38.09 15.19
N ASP A 577 -39.85 -36.95 14.72
CA ASP A 577 -39.02 -35.93 14.04
C ASP A 577 -38.14 -35.13 14.99
N GLU A 578 -38.62 -34.81 16.19
CA GLU A 578 -37.86 -33.98 17.14
C GLU A 578 -36.63 -34.70 17.70
N ASN A 579 -36.72 -36.02 17.88
CA ASN A 579 -35.60 -36.85 18.32
C ASN A 579 -34.56 -37.02 17.21
N LEU A 580 -35.00 -37.07 15.95
CA LEU A 580 -34.13 -37.18 14.78
C LEU A 580 -33.36 -35.86 14.54
N GLU A 581 -34.01 -34.70 14.68
CA GLU A 581 -33.33 -33.40 14.62
C GLU A 581 -32.33 -33.20 15.77
N LYS A 582 -32.68 -33.61 17.00
CA LYS A 582 -31.77 -33.53 18.15
C LYS A 582 -30.53 -34.40 17.94
N PHE A 583 -30.68 -35.57 17.35
CA PHE A 583 -29.56 -36.43 16.99
C PHE A 583 -28.71 -35.85 15.86
N ARG A 584 -29.34 -35.28 14.81
CA ARG A 584 -28.64 -34.61 13.71
C ARG A 584 -27.78 -33.43 14.19
N ARG A 585 -28.30 -32.62 15.12
CA ARG A 585 -27.54 -31.52 15.74
C ARG A 585 -26.37 -32.01 16.58
N LEU A 586 -26.54 -33.11 17.31
CA LEU A 586 -25.46 -33.72 18.09
C LEU A 586 -24.34 -34.20 17.16
N VAL A 587 -24.69 -34.93 16.08
CA VAL A 587 -23.73 -35.39 15.07
C VAL A 587 -23.02 -34.21 14.41
N ALA A 588 -23.76 -33.17 13.98
CA ALA A 588 -23.16 -31.97 13.41
C ALA A 588 -22.18 -31.27 14.37
N THR A 589 -22.45 -31.31 15.68
CA THR A 589 -21.57 -30.70 16.69
C THR A 589 -20.29 -31.52 16.89
N CYS A 590 -20.40 -32.85 16.91
CA CYS A 590 -19.25 -33.75 17.04
C CYS A 590 -18.32 -33.71 15.81
N TYR A 591 -18.84 -33.44 14.62
CA TYR A 591 -18.06 -33.35 13.39
C TYR A 591 -17.64 -31.90 13.02
N LYS A 592 -18.04 -30.90 13.81
CA LYS A 592 -17.75 -29.48 13.56
C LYS A 592 -16.24 -29.14 13.54
N LYS A 593 -15.41 -29.95 14.19
CA LYS A 593 -13.95 -29.76 14.29
C LYS A 593 -13.14 -30.84 13.55
N GLY A 594 -13.76 -31.60 12.63
CA GLY A 594 -13.12 -32.71 11.92
C GLY A 594 -13.53 -34.09 12.46
N LYS A 595 -12.64 -35.10 12.36
CA LYS A 595 -12.95 -36.47 12.81
C LYS A 595 -13.16 -36.51 14.34
N PRO A 596 -14.31 -36.99 14.84
CA PRO A 596 -14.61 -37.00 16.27
C PRO A 596 -13.70 -37.96 17.05
N SER A 597 -13.43 -37.62 18.31
CA SER A 597 -12.65 -38.43 19.25
C SER A 597 -13.38 -39.72 19.67
N PRO A 598 -12.67 -40.75 20.19
CA PRO A 598 -13.29 -42.01 20.63
C PRO A 598 -14.40 -41.82 21.68
N THR A 599 -14.25 -40.82 22.55
CA THR A 599 -15.23 -40.42 23.56
C THR A 599 -16.49 -39.78 22.95
N GLU A 600 -16.36 -39.03 21.87
CA GLU A 600 -17.48 -38.41 21.16
C GLU A 600 -18.25 -39.45 20.33
N LEU A 601 -17.57 -40.44 19.75
CA LEU A 601 -18.22 -41.57 19.07
C LEU A 601 -19.06 -42.41 20.04
N GLN A 602 -18.56 -42.66 21.26
CA GLN A 602 -19.34 -43.32 22.31
C GLN A 602 -20.55 -42.48 22.76
N LEU A 603 -20.41 -41.15 22.76
CA LEU A 603 -21.50 -40.23 23.06
C LEU A 603 -22.59 -40.32 21.99
N VAL A 604 -22.23 -40.26 20.70
CA VAL A 604 -23.16 -40.39 19.57
C VAL A 604 -23.90 -41.74 19.64
N ASP A 605 -23.20 -42.85 19.94
CA ASP A 605 -23.84 -44.16 20.01
C ASP A 605 -24.79 -44.30 21.22
N LYS A 606 -24.43 -43.69 22.37
CA LYS A 606 -25.29 -43.63 23.55
C LYS A 606 -26.57 -42.82 23.29
N PHE A 607 -26.47 -41.72 22.55
CA PHE A 607 -27.63 -40.90 22.20
C PHE A 607 -28.47 -41.51 21.07
N ARG A 608 -27.89 -42.32 20.18
CA ARG A 608 -28.64 -43.15 19.21
C ARG A 608 -29.63 -44.05 19.94
N HIS A 609 -29.15 -44.79 20.95
CA HIS A 609 -30.02 -45.64 21.77
C HIS A 609 -31.03 -44.83 22.59
N ARG A 610 -30.64 -43.67 23.12
CA ARG A 610 -31.53 -42.82 23.91
C ARG A 610 -32.68 -42.22 23.10
N TYR A 611 -32.45 -41.92 21.82
CA TYR A 611 -33.44 -41.36 20.91
C TYR A 611 -34.15 -42.40 20.04
N ASN A 612 -33.89 -43.69 20.28
CA ASN A 612 -34.53 -44.81 19.57
C ASN A 612 -34.33 -44.78 18.04
N ILE A 613 -33.16 -44.30 17.59
CA ILE A 613 -32.82 -44.17 16.17
C ILE A 613 -32.19 -45.46 15.68
N SER A 614 -32.68 -45.98 14.55
CA SER A 614 -32.12 -47.21 13.96
C SER A 614 -30.67 -47.01 13.55
N GLN A 615 -29.89 -48.10 13.58
CA GLN A 615 -28.48 -48.04 13.19
C GLN A 615 -28.29 -47.49 11.78
N GLU A 616 -29.18 -47.88 10.85
CA GLU A 616 -29.17 -47.47 9.45
C GLU A 616 -29.36 -45.95 9.28
N VAL A 617 -30.36 -45.39 9.97
CA VAL A 617 -30.64 -43.94 9.94
C VAL A 617 -29.51 -43.15 10.60
N ALA A 618 -28.93 -43.66 11.69
CA ALA A 618 -27.78 -43.03 12.33
C ALA A 618 -26.54 -43.03 11.42
N THR A 619 -26.25 -44.12 10.70
CA THR A 619 -25.15 -44.15 9.72
C THR A 619 -25.37 -43.21 8.54
N GLN A 620 -26.60 -43.04 8.06
CA GLN A 620 -26.91 -42.07 6.99
C GLN A 620 -26.67 -40.63 7.45
N ILE A 621 -27.14 -40.29 8.66
CA ILE A 621 -26.92 -38.97 9.25
C ILE A 621 -25.43 -38.73 9.49
N ILE A 622 -24.68 -39.72 9.99
CA ILE A 622 -23.24 -39.59 10.19
C ILE A 622 -22.50 -39.42 8.85
N ALA A 623 -22.90 -40.14 7.80
CA ALA A 623 -22.31 -39.99 6.47
C ALA A 623 -22.53 -38.59 5.87
N GLU A 624 -23.63 -37.93 6.22
CA GLU A 624 -23.93 -36.55 5.82
C GLU A 624 -22.96 -35.52 6.39
N PHE A 625 -22.45 -35.74 7.60
CA PHE A 625 -21.54 -34.82 8.29
C PHE A 625 -20.08 -35.32 8.34
N THR A 626 -19.81 -36.49 7.76
CA THR A 626 -18.44 -36.96 7.57
C THR A 626 -17.88 -36.22 6.36
N PRO A 627 -16.79 -35.43 6.49
CA PRO A 627 -16.22 -34.72 5.35
C PRO A 627 -15.86 -35.71 4.25
N GLN A 628 -16.49 -35.57 3.08
CA GLN A 628 -16.02 -36.26 1.88
C GLN A 628 -14.67 -35.67 1.52
N VAL A 629 -13.63 -36.48 1.61
CA VAL A 629 -12.26 -36.10 1.22
C VAL A 629 -12.26 -35.93 -0.30
N GLY A 630 -12.53 -34.72 -0.76
CA GLY A 630 -12.24 -34.28 -2.12
C GLY A 630 -10.79 -33.83 -2.20
N SER A 631 -9.85 -34.77 -2.32
CA SER A 631 -8.43 -34.45 -2.47
C SER A 631 -8.14 -33.64 -3.75
N GLU A 632 -9.02 -33.68 -4.75
CA GLU A 632 -8.82 -32.97 -6.02
C GLU A 632 -8.98 -31.45 -5.90
N ASN A 633 -9.99 -30.95 -5.18
CA ASN A 633 -10.18 -29.51 -5.01
C ASN A 633 -9.06 -28.86 -4.18
N ALA A 634 -8.61 -29.53 -3.12
CA ALA A 634 -7.49 -29.05 -2.29
C ALA A 634 -6.18 -28.99 -3.08
N ILE A 635 -5.95 -29.97 -3.98
CA ILE A 635 -4.80 -29.97 -4.89
C ILE A 635 -4.90 -28.80 -5.89
N GLU A 636 -6.08 -28.56 -6.47
CA GLU A 636 -6.30 -27.45 -7.41
C GLU A 636 -6.10 -26.08 -6.75
N GLU A 637 -6.66 -25.86 -5.55
CA GLU A 637 -6.53 -24.60 -4.82
C GLU A 637 -5.07 -24.31 -4.43
N TYR A 638 -4.34 -25.30 -3.91
CA TYR A 638 -2.90 -25.17 -3.62
C TYR A 638 -2.09 -24.91 -4.90
N SER A 639 -2.42 -25.58 -6.00
CA SER A 639 -1.71 -25.42 -7.28
C SER A 639 -1.86 -24.02 -7.87
N LEU A 640 -3.04 -23.41 -7.75
CA LEU A 640 -3.32 -22.04 -8.22
C LEU A 640 -2.53 -21.01 -7.42
N MET A 641 -2.50 -21.15 -6.09
CA MET A 641 -1.77 -20.25 -5.21
C MET A 641 -0.25 -20.34 -5.48
N TYR A 642 0.28 -21.55 -5.57
CA TYR A 642 1.70 -21.76 -5.87
C TYR A 642 2.09 -21.20 -7.24
N ARG A 643 1.26 -21.42 -8.28
CA ARG A 643 1.50 -20.88 -9.62
C ARG A 643 1.52 -19.35 -9.63
N ALA A 644 0.59 -18.69 -8.91
CA ALA A 644 0.55 -17.24 -8.80
C ALA A 644 1.83 -16.65 -8.17
N PHE A 645 2.37 -17.31 -7.14
CA PHE A 645 3.63 -16.86 -6.51
C PHE A 645 4.86 -17.05 -7.41
N VAL A 646 4.90 -18.12 -8.21
CA VAL A 646 5.98 -18.36 -9.16
C VAL A 646 5.91 -17.39 -10.36
N GLU A 647 4.70 -17.08 -10.86
CA GLU A 647 4.48 -16.14 -11.98
C GLU A 647 4.89 -14.70 -11.66
N GLN A 648 4.72 -14.28 -10.40
CA GLN A 648 4.93 -12.88 -10.03
C GLN A 648 6.41 -12.50 -9.93
N ASP A 649 7.27 -13.35 -9.34
CA ASP A 649 8.64 -12.98 -8.99
C ASP A 649 9.71 -14.04 -9.33
N GLY A 650 9.36 -15.20 -9.89
CA GLY A 650 10.30 -16.26 -10.31
C GLY A 650 10.96 -17.06 -9.17
N GLU A 651 11.07 -16.50 -7.96
CA GLU A 651 11.51 -17.16 -6.74
C GLU A 651 10.51 -16.93 -5.59
N ILE A 652 10.33 -17.97 -4.75
CA ILE A 652 9.47 -17.92 -3.56
C ILE A 652 10.33 -17.52 -2.36
N ASP A 653 10.08 -16.33 -1.81
CA ASP A 653 10.74 -15.83 -0.61
C ASP A 653 10.19 -16.49 0.68
N LEU A 654 10.84 -16.19 1.82
CA LEU A 654 10.51 -16.75 3.12
C LEU A 654 9.08 -16.41 3.61
N GLU A 655 8.54 -15.26 3.19
CA GLU A 655 7.21 -14.80 3.61
C GLU A 655 6.11 -15.55 2.84
N LYS A 656 6.28 -15.71 1.53
CA LYS A 656 5.41 -16.54 0.69
C LYS A 656 5.48 -18.02 1.05
N GLN A 657 6.66 -18.51 1.43
CA GLN A 657 6.82 -19.88 1.91
C GLN A 657 6.05 -20.12 3.23
N ALA A 658 6.02 -19.13 4.13
CA ALA A 658 5.20 -19.20 5.34
C ALA A 658 3.70 -19.22 5.03
N GLN A 659 3.25 -18.41 4.06
CA GLN A 659 1.85 -18.39 3.61
C GLN A 659 1.42 -19.72 2.95
N LEU A 660 2.30 -20.34 2.15
CA LEU A 660 2.04 -21.65 1.55
C LEU A 660 1.96 -22.76 2.61
N LEU A 661 2.77 -22.69 3.67
CA LEU A 661 2.70 -23.63 4.79
C LEU A 661 1.40 -23.52 5.58
N GLU A 662 0.94 -22.30 5.86
CA GLU A 662 -0.36 -22.06 6.50
C GLU A 662 -1.50 -22.56 5.61
N PHE A 663 -1.43 -22.29 4.31
CA PHE A 663 -2.44 -22.73 3.34
C PHE A 663 -2.44 -24.26 3.14
N GLN A 664 -1.27 -24.90 3.22
CA GLN A 664 -1.15 -26.36 3.22
C GLN A 664 -1.87 -26.97 4.44
N GLU A 665 -1.71 -26.37 5.63
CA GLU A 665 -2.34 -26.82 6.86
C GLU A 665 -3.87 -26.68 6.78
N ASP A 666 -4.35 -25.56 6.25
CA ASP A 666 -5.78 -25.28 6.03
C ASP A 666 -6.43 -26.26 5.04
N LEU A 667 -5.71 -26.64 3.98
CA LEU A 667 -6.18 -27.59 2.97
C LEU A 667 -5.99 -29.06 3.35
N GLY A 668 -5.31 -29.34 4.47
CA GLY A 668 -5.06 -30.69 4.95
C GLY A 668 -4.17 -31.53 4.02
N LEU A 669 -3.30 -30.88 3.23
CA LEU A 669 -2.37 -31.54 2.31
C LEU A 669 -1.13 -32.02 3.06
N ASN A 670 -0.67 -33.23 2.73
CA ASN A 670 0.58 -33.73 3.30
C ASN A 670 1.80 -33.24 2.50
N ASN A 671 2.98 -33.27 3.13
CA ASN A 671 4.23 -32.79 2.52
C ASN A 671 4.59 -33.51 1.20
N GLU A 672 4.20 -34.78 1.03
CA GLU A 672 4.46 -35.51 -0.22
C GLU A 672 3.55 -35.06 -1.36
N GLN A 673 2.31 -34.68 -1.07
CA GLN A 673 1.35 -34.13 -2.05
C GLN A 673 1.80 -32.75 -2.51
N VAL A 674 2.18 -31.88 -1.56
CA VAL A 674 2.72 -30.56 -1.85
C VAL A 674 3.98 -30.65 -2.72
N ALA A 675 4.96 -31.47 -2.33
CA ALA A 675 6.19 -31.63 -3.10
C ALA A 675 5.95 -32.12 -4.54
N ARG A 676 4.90 -32.92 -4.78
CA ARG A 676 4.50 -33.35 -6.14
C ARG A 676 3.86 -32.22 -6.94
N ILE A 677 3.02 -31.39 -6.31
CA ILE A 677 2.37 -30.25 -6.96
C ILE A 677 3.44 -29.22 -7.38
N GLU A 678 4.33 -28.87 -6.46
CA GLU A 678 5.39 -27.88 -6.68
C GLU A 678 6.36 -28.34 -7.78
N ALA A 679 6.78 -29.61 -7.75
CA ALA A 679 7.64 -30.20 -8.77
C ALA A 679 6.98 -30.22 -10.15
N ASN A 680 5.67 -30.52 -10.24
CA ASN A 680 4.93 -30.48 -11.50
C ASN A 680 4.89 -29.06 -12.07
N ILE A 681 4.56 -28.06 -11.25
CA ILE A 681 4.47 -26.66 -11.69
C ILE A 681 5.85 -26.12 -12.11
N GLN A 682 6.91 -26.39 -11.35
CA GLN A 682 8.28 -25.99 -11.75
C GLN A 682 8.74 -26.69 -13.02
N SER A 683 8.33 -27.95 -13.25
CA SER A 683 8.63 -28.64 -14.52
C SER A 683 7.92 -28.00 -15.72
N GLU A 684 6.68 -27.51 -15.55
CA GLU A 684 5.95 -26.77 -16.57
C GLU A 684 6.66 -25.44 -16.91
N PHE A 685 7.04 -24.65 -15.91
CA PHE A 685 7.78 -23.39 -16.14
C PHE A 685 9.15 -23.62 -16.80
N ASN A 686 9.88 -24.67 -16.39
CA ASN A 686 11.16 -25.03 -16.99
C ASN A 686 11.01 -25.57 -18.42
N SER A 687 9.85 -26.15 -18.77
CA SER A 687 9.55 -26.58 -20.14
C SER A 687 9.17 -25.41 -21.06
N LEU A 688 8.50 -24.38 -20.53
CA LEU A 688 8.13 -23.15 -21.24
C LEU A 688 9.35 -22.25 -21.54
N ASN A 689 10.34 -22.22 -20.65
CA ASN A 689 11.57 -21.44 -20.84
C ASN A 689 12.60 -22.06 -21.80
N ASN A 690 12.39 -23.29 -22.31
CA ASN A 690 13.31 -24.00 -23.20
C ASN A 690 12.91 -23.97 -24.69
N HIS A 691 11.91 -23.17 -25.08
CA HIS A 691 11.63 -22.94 -26.50
C HIS A 691 12.48 -21.77 -27.06
N PRO A 692 13.41 -22.02 -28.01
CA PRO A 692 14.13 -20.95 -28.67
C PRO A 692 13.14 -20.19 -29.56
N VAL A 693 12.99 -18.89 -29.28
CA VAL A 693 12.25 -17.94 -30.10
C VAL A 693 12.78 -18.02 -31.53
N LYS A 694 11.88 -18.37 -32.47
CA LYS A 694 12.09 -18.25 -33.92
C LYS A 694 11.41 -16.99 -34.43
#